data_AF-Q07971-F1
#
_entry.id   AF-Q07971-F1
#
_cell.length_a   1.000
_cell.length_b   1.000
_cell.length_c   1.000
_cell.angle_alpha   90.00
_cell.angle_beta   90.00
_cell.angle_gamma   90.00
#
_symmetry.space_group_name_H-M   'P 1'
#
loop_
_entity.id
_entity.type
_entity.pdbx_description
1 polymer ?
#
loop_
_entity_poly.entity_id
_entity_poly.type
_entity_poly.pdbx_seq_one_letter_code
_entity_poly.pdbx_strand_id
1 'polypeptide(L)'
;MHTPNQQQGIRKIVPGGTLSTAGITITEVTPRVTEWIPDLLEELLPRSIQSVRKFIRQEDPEVLTHARYNTVYRRLQEETLRFDHQEWCSTTDIWSDAEAEAVEYVESLVEFAVKYSDVDEDDLDELSEYHQQRCKSLKQTLTTISTGRGPLNAGLEALAKGPVRLHDELDDAPQPITLVLDGELWSKLDDRGTGIRALAAIAVLGSTFDVRLVISPALDAAIERRYPDWYDSHLRLTETRETSSVESAGGDGQPSAEQLEEAWEAIQNLPEESGRLRLLRNLPIEGSRDYRDLKQDDEIDVQAGTVGRYILDLEELGLVDIDRRGQYNSASLTGLGQVAVEQYVTTDYRVIHPTQSTLETHLTPTPQPQASTVYPARSDTREGDQPGTAEDWIAATGSPSEGADYVQWLDGPSGVLDAWGMHQRYLAGRRDRGVTLVDDRIERFEDGRVSYLSCFDDDLFVATQWGGPLPTLGRIAGALLSDKALSKILTPSRLGNQFEEINDAVVEQLDREAGEIIRRGHQIGWFSEDEEDYDGWRERIGSVRSLCLQQVGELTNSDDVEARTELLRDLHGLVASATQLYYAAGVDVTINVRVPDTGMLISDERRLDDFLGFARYTIPKQSVYGIHSGYRMLLEDRPEKLKRRLPYEVDDADSTMHLTASWVFSGSTMIDLHDDIEDAIEMETNEIREAIANGQESAPVMEIPVQIGNSYSAIRNHVEDYASAKNYQVAHQEDIHEGKQDLERLVRLFLRVLGTEDRPHRACPHDVAEAMLHVAQSSRNYDFITVRDISYGLSNLPTKRLLPELPPTATKLLKTLLDADDPMGRSEIIDTADISESSYDRYINELAAWDIIEPREIEGHRRWEAHLEPWWTPQSDRDEPYADPDPDTGILYAEFPRDVASAVMCHLITHYDLPDLETAYLEGIQPGDDIKALFDDHDRLRRWRPFLWGAFADSDKLERGPSGTAASDSTVVRLGQSPGPDTAQSSFQDVSETATQRDRLSQPSPGLD
;
A
#
# COMPACT_ATOMS: atom_id res chain seq x y z
N MET A 1 16.34 -4.05 -0.10
CA MET A 1 17.67 -4.63 0.19
C MET A 1 17.73 -6.01 -0.42
N HIS A 2 18.47 -6.17 -1.50
CA HIS A 2 18.87 -7.49 -1.99
C HIS A 2 19.75 -8.14 -0.94
N THR A 3 19.38 -9.29 -0.41
CA THR A 3 20.36 -10.21 0.17
C THR A 3 20.55 -11.34 -0.84
N PRO A 4 21.58 -11.29 -1.68
CA PRO A 4 22.02 -12.50 -2.35
C PRO A 4 22.46 -13.48 -1.25
N ASN A 5 22.01 -14.71 -1.40
CA ASN A 5 22.33 -15.84 -0.55
C ASN A 5 23.86 -16.01 -0.47
N GLN A 6 24.52 -15.41 0.53
CA GLN A 6 25.97 -15.50 0.73
C GLN A 6 26.33 -15.75 2.19
N GLN A 7 27.20 -16.74 2.37
CA GLN A 7 27.64 -17.35 3.61
C GLN A 7 28.49 -16.37 4.46
N GLN A 8 27.89 -15.37 5.09
CA GLN A 8 28.58 -14.53 6.07
C GLN A 8 28.82 -15.31 7.37
N GLY A 9 30.01 -15.16 7.96
CA GLY A 9 30.39 -15.84 9.21
C GLY A 9 31.76 -16.51 9.18
N ILE A 10 32.15 -17.07 10.33
CA ILE A 10 33.43 -17.77 10.50
C ILE A 10 33.19 -19.28 10.42
N ARG A 11 33.90 -19.96 9.52
CA ARG A 11 33.83 -21.43 9.40
C ARG A 11 35.19 -22.08 9.37
N LYS A 12 35.26 -23.28 9.92
CA LYS A 12 36.47 -24.10 9.92
C LYS A 12 36.52 -25.01 8.71
N ILE A 13 37.68 -25.06 8.04
CA ILE A 13 37.93 -25.97 6.92
C ILE A 13 38.91 -27.06 7.34
N VAL A 14 38.60 -28.32 7.00
CA VAL A 14 39.45 -29.48 7.30
C VAL A 14 40.70 -29.46 6.41
N PRO A 15 41.92 -29.61 6.96
CA PRO A 15 43.14 -29.65 6.16
C PRO A 15 43.11 -30.82 5.16
N GLY A 16 43.03 -30.53 3.85
CA GLY A 16 43.07 -31.52 2.77
C GLY A 16 41.84 -31.60 1.85
N GLY A 17 40.79 -30.82 2.09
CA GLY A 17 39.70 -30.63 1.13
C GLY A 17 40.13 -29.75 -0.05
N THR A 18 39.51 -29.91 -1.22
CA THR A 18 39.69 -29.02 -2.38
C THR A 18 39.30 -27.59 -1.98
N LEU A 19 40.29 -26.76 -1.66
CA LEU A 19 40.10 -25.32 -1.48
C LEU A 19 39.60 -24.76 -2.81
N SER A 20 38.40 -24.16 -2.81
CA SER A 20 37.97 -23.33 -3.93
C SER A 20 39.01 -22.23 -4.13
N THR A 21 39.53 -22.09 -5.34
CA THR A 21 40.53 -21.07 -5.70
C THR A 21 39.95 -19.65 -5.75
N ALA A 22 38.68 -19.46 -5.40
CA ALA A 22 38.02 -18.16 -5.34
C ALA A 22 38.15 -17.55 -3.93
N GLY A 23 38.77 -16.37 -3.83
CA GLY A 23 38.91 -15.58 -2.61
C GLY A 23 40.34 -15.15 -2.27
N ILE A 24 40.49 -14.32 -1.25
CA ILE A 24 41.78 -13.88 -0.70
C ILE A 24 42.32 -14.98 0.23
N THR A 25 43.60 -15.33 0.12
CA THR A 25 44.23 -16.33 0.99
C THR A 25 45.46 -15.75 1.67
N ILE A 26 45.43 -15.66 2.99
CA ILE A 26 46.57 -15.25 3.82
C ILE A 26 47.13 -16.47 4.55
N THR A 27 48.39 -16.78 4.28
CA THR A 27 49.10 -17.90 4.90
C THR A 27 49.93 -17.45 6.10
N GLU A 28 50.22 -18.37 7.03
CA GLU A 28 51.08 -18.10 8.20
C GLU A 28 50.53 -17.01 9.13
N VAL A 29 49.20 -16.94 9.28
CA VAL A 29 48.53 -15.94 10.13
C VAL A 29 48.93 -16.14 11.59
N THR A 30 49.70 -15.20 12.12
CA THR A 30 50.22 -15.22 13.49
C THR A 30 49.20 -14.60 14.47
N PRO A 31 49.37 -14.79 15.80
CA PRO A 31 48.53 -14.11 16.80
C PRO A 31 48.70 -12.59 16.85
N ARG A 32 49.57 -11.98 16.04
CA ARG A 32 49.81 -10.54 16.01
C ARG A 32 49.16 -9.93 14.78
N VAL A 33 48.06 -9.22 15.00
CA VAL A 33 47.28 -8.49 13.98
C VAL A 33 48.16 -7.64 13.06
N THR A 34 49.21 -7.02 13.60
CA THR A 34 50.15 -6.17 12.85
C THR A 34 51.00 -6.89 11.80
N GLU A 35 51.05 -8.22 11.84
CA GLU A 35 51.88 -9.03 10.95
C GLU A 35 51.10 -9.55 9.74
N TRP A 36 49.77 -9.45 9.71
CA TRP A 36 48.95 -10.03 8.62
C TRP A 36 47.78 -9.16 8.14
N ILE A 37 47.28 -8.20 8.93
CA ILE A 37 46.24 -7.27 8.46
C ILE A 37 46.72 -6.40 7.28
N PRO A 38 47.95 -5.84 7.27
CA PRO A 38 48.42 -5.08 6.12
C PRO A 38 48.37 -5.88 4.81
N ASP A 39 48.84 -7.12 4.84
CA ASP A 39 48.84 -8.02 3.69
C ASP A 39 47.40 -8.34 3.24
N LEU A 40 46.47 -8.54 4.19
CA LEU A 40 45.05 -8.70 3.88
C LEU A 40 44.45 -7.47 3.21
N LEU A 41 44.72 -6.28 3.73
CA LEU A 41 44.19 -5.03 3.20
C LEU A 41 44.79 -4.70 1.83
N GLU A 42 46.05 -5.05 1.59
CA GLU A 42 46.70 -4.92 0.27
C GLU A 42 46.02 -5.82 -0.77
N GLU A 43 45.70 -7.07 -0.43
CA GLU A 43 44.95 -7.99 -1.31
C GLU A 43 43.48 -7.57 -1.49
N LEU A 44 42.87 -6.91 -0.50
CA LEU A 44 41.49 -6.42 -0.56
C LEU A 44 41.35 -5.11 -1.35
N LEU A 45 42.41 -4.30 -1.39
CA LEU A 45 42.40 -2.96 -1.97
C LEU A 45 41.87 -2.88 -3.42
N PRO A 46 42.25 -3.78 -4.36
CA PRO A 46 41.69 -3.75 -5.73
C PRO A 46 40.17 -3.88 -5.73
N ARG A 47 39.62 -4.71 -4.84
CA ARG A 47 38.17 -4.87 -4.69
C ARG A 47 37.56 -3.62 -4.08
N SER A 48 38.13 -3.06 -3.01
CA SER A 48 37.64 -1.82 -2.40
C SER A 48 37.61 -0.65 -3.40
N ILE A 49 38.63 -0.52 -4.26
CA ILE A 49 38.66 0.48 -5.34
C ILE A 49 37.54 0.22 -6.36
N GLN A 50 37.30 -1.04 -6.72
CA GLN A 50 36.22 -1.40 -7.64
C GLN A 50 34.84 -1.05 -7.08
N SER A 51 34.60 -1.36 -5.80
CA SER A 51 33.35 -1.07 -5.10
C SER A 51 33.10 0.43 -5.02
N VAL A 52 34.11 1.21 -4.64
CA VAL A 52 34.02 2.68 -4.61
C VAL A 52 33.84 3.26 -6.01
N ARG A 53 34.51 2.76 -7.05
CA ARG A 53 34.28 3.22 -8.44
C ARG A 53 32.90 2.81 -8.97
N LYS A 54 32.35 1.66 -8.55
CA LYS A 54 30.97 1.26 -8.85
C LYS A 54 29.99 2.24 -8.21
N PHE A 55 30.18 2.53 -6.92
CA PHE A 55 29.42 3.53 -6.19
C PHE A 55 29.48 4.91 -6.87
N ILE A 56 30.68 5.43 -7.19
CA ILE A 56 30.84 6.72 -7.88
C ILE A 56 30.10 6.72 -9.23
N ARG A 57 30.14 5.63 -10.00
CA ARG A 57 29.41 5.56 -11.30
C ARG A 57 27.89 5.58 -11.15
N GLN A 58 27.37 5.04 -10.05
CA GLN A 58 25.94 5.02 -9.75
C GLN A 58 25.47 6.40 -9.26
N GLU A 59 26.29 7.06 -8.44
CA GLU A 59 25.96 8.35 -7.82
C GLU A 59 26.21 9.55 -8.73
N ASP A 60 27.43 9.69 -9.26
CA ASP A 60 27.85 10.78 -10.14
C ASP A 60 29.05 10.37 -11.01
N PRO A 61 28.81 9.91 -12.25
CA PRO A 61 29.87 9.44 -13.14
C PRO A 61 30.85 10.55 -13.57
N GLU A 62 30.48 11.84 -13.47
CA GLU A 62 31.36 12.93 -13.87
C GLU A 62 32.57 13.11 -12.93
N VAL A 63 32.48 12.62 -11.69
CA VAL A 63 33.57 12.69 -10.70
C VAL A 63 34.81 11.91 -11.16
N LEU A 64 34.64 10.77 -11.82
CA LEU A 64 35.74 10.00 -12.39
C LEU A 64 36.44 10.72 -13.54
N THR A 65 35.77 11.68 -14.18
CA THR A 65 36.32 12.44 -15.32
C THR A 65 37.01 13.73 -14.86
N HIS A 66 36.42 14.44 -13.90
CA HIS A 66 36.87 15.77 -13.48
C HIS A 66 37.66 15.79 -12.17
N ALA A 67 37.83 14.64 -11.50
CA ALA A 67 38.57 14.44 -10.27
C ALA A 67 38.15 15.33 -9.08
N ARG A 68 36.88 15.78 -9.06
CA ARG A 68 36.26 16.55 -7.97
C ARG A 68 35.36 15.63 -7.15
N TYR A 69 35.90 15.03 -6.10
CA TYR A 69 35.24 13.94 -5.36
C TYR A 69 34.63 14.36 -4.02
N ASN A 70 34.69 15.65 -3.63
CA ASN A 70 34.21 16.10 -2.32
C ASN A 70 32.72 15.82 -2.08
N THR A 71 31.88 15.92 -3.12
CA THR A 71 30.44 15.65 -3.05
C THR A 71 30.15 14.17 -2.83
N VAL A 72 30.76 13.30 -3.63
CA VAL A 72 30.57 11.83 -3.52
C VAL A 72 31.22 11.27 -2.28
N TYR A 73 32.37 11.81 -1.87
CA TYR A 73 33.03 11.49 -0.60
C TYR A 73 32.12 11.78 0.59
N ARG A 74 31.54 12.98 0.66
CA ARG A 74 30.64 13.38 1.74
C ARG A 74 29.42 12.46 1.81
N ARG A 75 28.83 12.12 0.65
CA ARG A 75 27.68 11.21 0.56
C ARG A 75 28.01 9.80 1.04
N LEU A 76 29.15 9.25 0.58
CA LEU A 76 29.64 7.94 1.04
C LEU A 76 29.83 7.91 2.56
N GLN A 77 30.29 9.01 3.16
CA GLN A 77 30.49 9.09 4.61
C GLN A 77 29.19 9.28 5.39
N GLU A 78 28.37 10.26 5.02
CA GLU A 78 27.17 10.67 5.76
C GLU A 78 26.02 9.69 5.57
N GLU A 79 25.73 9.33 4.33
CA GLU A 79 24.48 8.63 3.98
C GLU A 79 24.69 7.12 3.94
N THR A 80 25.82 6.67 3.39
CA THR A 80 26.11 5.24 3.25
C THR A 80 26.76 4.65 4.50
N LEU A 81 27.91 5.20 4.92
CA LEU A 81 28.65 4.67 6.07
C LEU A 81 28.15 5.20 7.42
N ARG A 82 27.27 6.21 7.41
CA ARG A 82 26.63 6.84 8.58
C ARG A 82 27.63 7.38 9.61
N PHE A 83 28.70 8.02 9.15
CA PHE A 83 29.55 8.82 10.03
C PHE A 83 28.75 10.08 10.43
N ASP A 84 28.31 10.11 11.70
CA ASP A 84 27.49 11.20 12.24
C ASP A 84 28.32 12.50 12.32
N HIS A 85 28.13 13.39 11.35
CA HIS A 85 28.54 14.78 11.48
C HIS A 85 27.44 15.51 12.24
N GLN A 86 27.32 15.27 13.56
CA GLN A 86 26.47 16.11 14.39
C GLN A 86 26.77 17.57 14.05
N GLU A 87 25.72 18.34 13.70
CA GLU A 87 25.80 19.78 13.48
C GLU A 87 26.74 20.36 14.54
N TRP A 88 27.85 20.96 14.12
CA TRP A 88 28.92 21.44 15.01
C TRP A 88 28.36 22.46 16.01
N CYS A 89 27.79 21.98 17.11
CA CYS A 89 27.20 22.80 18.17
C CYS A 89 28.26 23.21 19.19
N SER A 90 29.46 22.62 19.16
CA SER A 90 30.59 23.01 20.02
C SER A 90 31.95 22.67 19.40
N THR A 91 32.99 23.43 19.75
CA THR A 91 34.40 23.14 19.40
C THR A 91 35.01 21.97 20.20
N THR A 92 34.17 21.15 20.84
CA THR A 92 34.58 20.06 21.75
C THR A 92 34.02 18.68 21.37
N ASP A 93 33.13 18.58 20.37
CA ASP A 93 32.71 17.29 19.82
C ASP A 93 33.75 16.82 18.81
N ILE A 94 34.61 15.90 19.24
CA ILE A 94 35.70 15.35 18.43
C ILE A 94 35.36 13.87 18.20
N TRP A 95 35.42 13.43 16.94
CA TRP A 95 35.35 12.02 16.58
C TRP A 95 36.24 11.16 17.50
N SER A 96 35.79 9.94 17.81
CA SER A 96 36.70 8.97 18.39
C SER A 96 37.88 8.72 17.46
N ASP A 97 39.04 8.33 18.01
CA ASP A 97 40.22 7.99 17.18
C ASP A 97 39.86 6.95 16.10
N ALA A 98 38.92 6.03 16.39
CA ALA A 98 38.45 5.00 15.46
C ALA A 98 37.59 5.53 14.32
N GLU A 99 36.70 6.49 14.61
CA GLU A 99 35.91 7.17 13.57
C GLU A 99 36.79 8.04 12.70
N ALA A 100 37.68 8.81 13.31
CA ALA A 100 38.60 9.67 12.56
C ALA A 100 39.55 8.84 11.67
N GLU A 101 40.06 7.70 12.13
CA GLU A 101 40.91 6.80 11.32
C GLU A 101 40.11 6.10 10.20
N ALA A 102 38.84 5.76 10.45
CA ALA A 102 37.96 5.19 9.42
C ALA A 102 37.56 6.23 8.35
N VAL A 103 37.28 7.47 8.75
CA VAL A 103 37.05 8.61 7.84
C VAL A 103 38.27 8.84 6.96
N GLU A 104 39.48 8.88 7.56
CA GLU A 104 40.73 9.07 6.82
C GLU A 104 41.01 7.91 5.84
N TYR A 105 40.65 6.68 6.21
CA TYR A 105 40.73 5.52 5.32
C TYR A 105 39.79 5.68 4.10
N VAL A 106 38.52 6.04 4.33
CA VAL A 106 37.54 6.24 3.25
C VAL A 106 37.95 7.40 2.35
N GLU A 107 38.43 8.52 2.92
CA GLU A 107 38.94 9.66 2.14
C GLU A 107 40.11 9.25 1.26
N SER A 108 41.07 8.53 1.86
CA SER A 108 42.24 8.04 1.16
C SER A 108 41.87 7.08 0.04
N LEU A 109 40.85 6.23 0.24
CA LEU A 109 40.38 5.27 -0.75
C LEU A 109 39.69 5.96 -1.92
N VAL A 110 38.81 6.94 -1.66
CA VAL A 110 38.13 7.71 -2.70
C VAL A 110 39.14 8.51 -3.51
N GLU A 111 40.09 9.20 -2.86
CA GLU A 111 41.13 9.93 -3.58
C GLU A 111 41.99 8.97 -4.43
N PHE A 112 42.35 7.81 -3.89
CA PHE A 112 43.12 6.81 -4.61
C PHE A 112 42.36 6.26 -5.82
N ALA A 113 41.09 5.91 -5.63
CA ALA A 113 40.20 5.37 -6.65
C ALA A 113 39.91 6.35 -7.80
N VAL A 114 39.92 7.66 -7.52
CA VAL A 114 39.64 8.71 -8.52
C VAL A 114 40.91 9.16 -9.25
N LYS A 115 42.03 9.34 -8.54
CA LYS A 115 43.24 9.97 -9.10
C LYS A 115 44.33 9.01 -9.55
N TYR A 116 44.40 7.81 -8.96
CA TYR A 116 45.57 6.94 -9.09
C TYR A 116 45.23 5.49 -9.46
N SER A 117 43.95 5.11 -9.59
CA SER A 117 43.57 3.73 -9.91
C SER A 117 44.00 3.25 -11.29
N ASP A 118 44.16 4.21 -12.23
CA ASP A 118 44.46 3.94 -13.64
C ASP A 118 45.95 4.22 -13.96
N VAL A 119 46.78 4.43 -12.93
CA VAL A 119 48.24 4.61 -13.06
C VAL A 119 48.92 3.27 -12.80
N ASP A 120 49.55 2.70 -13.84
CA ASP A 120 50.33 1.48 -13.73
C ASP A 120 51.61 1.69 -12.91
N GLU A 121 52.09 0.65 -12.21
CA GLU A 121 53.28 0.76 -11.35
C GLU A 121 54.55 1.16 -12.12
N ASP A 122 54.62 0.82 -13.41
CA ASP A 122 55.73 1.17 -14.30
C ASP A 122 55.71 2.67 -14.70
N ASP A 123 54.55 3.34 -14.59
CA ASP A 123 54.35 4.76 -14.96
C ASP A 123 54.46 5.71 -13.74
N LEU A 124 54.68 5.17 -12.53
CA LEU A 124 54.83 5.97 -11.31
C LEU A 124 56.01 6.95 -11.39
N ASP A 125 57.09 6.57 -12.08
CA ASP A 125 58.28 7.40 -12.28
C ASP A 125 58.01 8.60 -13.23
N GLU A 126 56.92 8.57 -13.99
CA GLU A 126 56.50 9.66 -14.91
C GLU A 126 55.66 10.74 -14.20
N LEU A 127 55.12 10.45 -13.01
CA LEU A 127 54.40 11.42 -12.19
C LEU A 127 55.35 12.44 -11.54
N SER A 128 54.81 13.59 -11.12
CA SER A 128 55.59 14.56 -10.34
C SER A 128 56.00 13.97 -8.98
N GLU A 129 57.12 14.43 -8.42
CA GLU A 129 57.62 14.02 -7.09
C GLU A 129 56.54 14.15 -5.99
N TYR A 130 55.67 15.16 -6.11
CA TYR A 130 54.51 15.34 -5.23
C TYR A 130 53.48 14.19 -5.37
N HIS A 131 53.09 13.82 -6.60
CA HIS A 131 52.11 12.77 -6.84
C HIS A 131 52.66 11.37 -6.49
N GLN A 132 53.95 11.13 -6.72
CA GLN A 132 54.63 9.91 -6.25
C GLN A 132 54.55 9.77 -4.73
N GLN A 133 54.89 10.86 -4.01
CA GLN A 133 54.84 10.88 -2.55
C GLN A 133 53.41 10.78 -2.01
N ARG A 134 52.42 11.40 -2.68
CA ARG A 134 51.00 11.32 -2.31
C ARG A 134 50.44 9.91 -2.52
N CYS A 135 50.69 9.30 -3.68
CA CYS A 135 50.26 7.92 -3.98
C CYS A 135 50.84 6.94 -2.93
N LYS A 136 52.13 7.06 -2.61
CA LYS A 136 52.77 6.24 -1.57
C LYS A 136 52.16 6.47 -0.18
N SER A 137 51.84 7.72 0.17
CA SER A 137 51.19 8.06 1.43
C SER A 137 49.78 7.46 1.52
N LEU A 138 49.00 7.52 0.44
CA LEU A 138 47.63 6.97 0.39
C LEU A 138 47.65 5.44 0.52
N LYS A 139 48.51 4.73 -0.24
CA LYS A 139 48.68 3.27 -0.10
C LYS A 139 49.09 2.89 1.31
N GLN A 140 49.93 3.68 1.97
CA GLN A 140 50.34 3.44 3.35
C GLN A 140 49.16 3.61 4.33
N THR A 141 48.32 4.63 4.18
CA THR A 141 47.12 4.80 5.02
C THR A 141 46.15 3.62 4.82
N LEU A 142 45.93 3.19 3.57
CA LEU A 142 45.00 2.12 3.24
C LEU A 142 45.41 0.72 3.74
N THR A 143 46.70 0.48 3.99
CA THR A 143 47.20 -0.81 4.50
C THR A 143 47.54 -0.80 5.99
N THR A 144 47.48 0.35 6.67
CA THR A 144 47.90 0.45 8.08
C THR A 144 46.75 0.66 9.07
N ILE A 145 45.53 0.91 8.59
CA ILE A 145 44.33 1.01 9.45
C ILE A 145 44.22 -0.20 10.38
N SER A 146 43.86 0.05 11.64
CA SER A 146 43.65 -0.95 12.71
C SER A 146 44.88 -1.67 13.27
N THR A 147 46.05 -1.50 12.66
CA THR A 147 47.30 -2.11 13.15
C THR A 147 47.91 -1.39 14.35
N GLY A 148 47.31 -0.29 14.81
CA GLY A 148 47.92 0.58 15.84
C GLY A 148 49.22 1.23 15.37
N ARG A 149 49.43 1.30 14.05
CA ARG A 149 50.49 2.07 13.37
C ARG A 149 49.91 3.06 12.35
N GLY A 150 48.58 3.14 12.26
CA GLY A 150 47.87 4.18 11.52
C GLY A 150 48.05 5.55 12.17
N PRO A 151 47.60 6.61 11.49
CA PRO A 151 47.82 8.00 11.90
C PRO A 151 47.28 8.34 13.31
N LEU A 152 46.24 7.62 13.78
CA LEU A 152 45.57 7.87 15.06
C LEU A 152 45.66 6.69 16.07
N ASN A 153 46.23 5.55 15.67
CA ASN A 153 46.42 4.35 16.51
C ASN A 153 45.12 3.76 17.10
N ALA A 154 44.01 3.83 16.37
CA ALA A 154 42.68 3.55 16.90
C ALA A 154 42.33 2.05 17.09
N GLY A 155 43.20 1.14 16.66
CA GLY A 155 43.03 -0.29 16.89
C GLY A 155 41.85 -0.90 16.13
N LEU A 156 41.28 -1.99 16.67
CA LEU A 156 40.38 -2.86 15.93
C LEU A 156 39.04 -2.22 15.52
N GLU A 157 38.56 -1.23 16.28
CA GLU A 157 37.30 -0.55 16.00
C GLU A 157 37.36 0.22 14.66
N ALA A 158 38.52 0.73 14.27
CA ALA A 158 38.73 1.35 12.96
C ALA A 158 38.61 0.32 11.80
N LEU A 159 38.96 -0.95 12.03
CA LEU A 159 38.75 -2.01 11.02
C LEU A 159 37.26 -2.23 10.77
N ALA A 160 36.47 -2.27 11.85
CA ALA A 160 35.02 -2.47 11.78
C ALA A 160 34.33 -1.30 11.08
N LYS A 161 34.64 -0.06 11.49
CA LYS A 161 34.01 1.16 10.97
C LYS A 161 34.51 1.58 9.57
N GLY A 162 35.71 1.16 9.17
CA GLY A 162 36.30 1.50 7.87
C GLY A 162 36.10 0.39 6.83
N PRO A 163 37.12 -0.46 6.58
CA PRO A 163 37.07 -1.46 5.50
C PRO A 163 35.88 -2.43 5.59
N VAL A 164 35.56 -2.95 6.78
CA VAL A 164 34.49 -3.95 6.94
C VAL A 164 33.13 -3.32 6.62
N ARG A 165 32.81 -2.18 7.24
CA ARG A 165 31.58 -1.43 6.96
C ARG A 165 31.46 -1.00 5.49
N LEU A 166 32.57 -0.63 4.86
CA LEU A 166 32.58 -0.28 3.44
C LEU A 166 32.11 -1.44 2.56
N HIS A 167 32.64 -2.64 2.79
CA HIS A 167 32.26 -3.81 2.01
C HIS A 167 30.87 -4.33 2.39
N ASP A 168 30.44 -4.14 3.63
CA ASP A 168 29.08 -4.46 4.11
C ASP A 168 28.01 -3.68 3.34
N GLU A 169 28.28 -2.40 3.08
CA GLU A 169 27.33 -1.50 2.43
C GLU A 169 27.48 -1.48 0.89
N LEU A 170 28.69 -1.62 0.35
CA LEU A 170 28.93 -1.44 -1.09
C LEU A 170 29.01 -2.74 -1.91
N ASP A 171 29.32 -3.88 -1.29
CA ASP A 171 29.45 -5.15 -2.00
C ASP A 171 28.19 -6.00 -1.84
N ASP A 172 27.49 -6.24 -2.94
CA ASP A 172 26.42 -7.26 -3.01
C ASP A 172 26.96 -8.65 -2.60
N ALA A 173 28.26 -8.88 -2.80
CA ALA A 173 28.91 -10.15 -2.58
C ALA A 173 30.37 -9.99 -2.15
N PRO A 174 30.67 -9.88 -0.84
CA PRO A 174 32.04 -9.77 -0.34
C PRO A 174 32.88 -11.01 -0.69
N GLN A 175 34.15 -10.80 -1.06
CA GLN A 175 35.02 -11.93 -1.40
C GLN A 175 35.34 -12.78 -0.16
N PRO A 176 35.34 -14.13 -0.27
CA PRO A 176 35.69 -14.98 0.85
C PRO A 176 37.17 -14.82 1.24
N ILE A 177 37.45 -14.83 2.54
CA ILE A 177 38.79 -14.67 3.11
C ILE A 177 39.21 -15.98 3.76
N THR A 178 40.30 -16.58 3.28
CA THR A 178 40.88 -17.78 3.87
C THR A 178 42.10 -17.44 4.71
N LEU A 179 42.05 -17.73 6.01
CA LEU A 179 43.15 -17.50 6.95
C LEU A 179 43.75 -18.84 7.39
N VAL A 180 45.02 -19.08 7.08
CA VAL A 180 45.75 -20.28 7.50
C VAL A 180 46.57 -19.94 8.74
N LEU A 181 46.11 -20.40 9.91
CA LEU A 181 46.73 -20.06 11.20
C LEU A 181 48.04 -20.82 11.42
N ASP A 182 49.07 -20.11 11.90
CA ASP A 182 50.35 -20.72 12.28
C ASP A 182 50.22 -21.55 13.57
N GLY A 183 50.21 -22.88 13.43
CA GLY A 183 50.08 -23.80 14.56
C GLY A 183 51.12 -23.63 15.67
N GLU A 184 52.36 -23.28 15.34
CA GLU A 184 53.47 -23.21 16.30
C GLU A 184 53.44 -21.90 17.10
N LEU A 185 53.23 -20.77 16.42
CA LEU A 185 53.20 -19.45 17.04
C LEU A 185 51.97 -19.24 17.93
N TRP A 186 50.81 -19.75 17.50
CA TRP A 186 49.59 -19.71 18.33
C TRP A 186 49.68 -20.62 19.56
N SER A 187 50.31 -21.80 19.44
CA SER A 187 50.44 -22.75 20.55
C SER A 187 51.46 -22.33 21.61
N LYS A 188 52.50 -21.57 21.21
CA LYS A 188 53.58 -21.07 22.10
C LYS A 188 53.33 -19.66 22.62
N LEU A 189 52.14 -19.10 22.41
CA LEU A 189 51.83 -17.73 22.82
C LEU A 189 51.75 -17.61 24.36
N ASP A 190 52.68 -16.87 24.95
CA ASP A 190 52.71 -16.61 26.40
C ASP A 190 51.63 -15.58 26.82
N ASP A 191 51.50 -14.49 26.07
CA ASP A 191 50.52 -13.42 26.34
C ASP A 191 49.13 -13.75 25.77
N ARG A 192 48.17 -13.99 26.66
CA ARG A 192 46.78 -14.26 26.29
C ARG A 192 46.13 -13.09 25.56
N GLY A 193 46.48 -11.84 25.90
CA GLY A 193 45.86 -10.63 25.35
C GLY A 193 46.12 -10.44 23.86
N THR A 194 47.32 -10.78 23.40
CA THR A 194 47.68 -10.78 21.97
C THR A 194 46.76 -11.70 21.16
N GLY A 195 46.49 -12.92 21.64
CA GLY A 195 45.59 -13.86 20.96
C GLY A 195 44.12 -13.42 20.99
N ILE A 196 43.65 -12.76 22.06
CA ILE A 196 42.29 -12.18 22.10
C ILE A 196 42.12 -11.14 20.99
N ARG A 197 43.11 -10.25 20.79
CA ARG A 197 43.03 -9.21 19.75
C ARG A 197 42.99 -9.81 18.35
N ALA A 198 43.77 -10.86 18.08
CA ALA A 198 43.75 -11.53 16.78
C ALA A 198 42.42 -12.25 16.52
N LEU A 199 41.87 -12.95 17.51
CA LEU A 199 40.56 -13.61 17.37
C LEU A 199 39.42 -12.59 17.23
N ALA A 200 39.48 -11.46 17.95
CA ALA A 200 38.55 -10.36 17.77
C ALA A 200 38.63 -9.77 16.37
N ALA A 201 39.84 -9.62 15.81
CA ALA A 201 40.01 -9.16 14.43
C ALA A 201 39.37 -10.11 13.40
N ILE A 202 39.54 -11.42 13.60
CA ILE A 202 38.91 -12.46 12.78
C ILE A 202 37.38 -12.39 12.90
N ALA A 203 36.84 -12.15 14.10
CA ALA A 203 35.41 -11.98 14.31
C ALA A 203 34.84 -10.72 13.65
N VAL A 204 35.57 -9.60 13.69
CA VAL A 204 35.21 -8.36 13.00
C VAL A 204 35.20 -8.55 11.48
N LEU A 205 36.13 -9.32 10.91
CA LEU A 205 36.06 -9.67 9.49
C LEU A 205 34.85 -10.58 9.19
N GLY A 206 34.56 -11.52 10.09
CA GLY A 206 33.45 -12.47 9.96
C GLY A 206 32.05 -11.87 10.07
N SER A 207 31.90 -10.59 10.43
CA SER A 207 30.60 -9.91 10.39
C SER A 207 30.12 -9.62 8.97
N THR A 208 31.04 -9.53 8.01
CA THR A 208 30.75 -9.13 6.63
C THR A 208 31.29 -10.13 5.62
N PHE A 209 32.48 -10.70 5.85
CA PHE A 209 33.12 -11.65 4.95
C PHE A 209 32.85 -13.11 5.35
N ASP A 210 32.82 -14.03 4.37
CA ASP A 210 32.95 -15.48 4.60
C ASP A 210 34.39 -15.81 5.01
N VAL A 211 34.63 -15.90 6.32
CA VAL A 211 35.98 -16.15 6.86
C VAL A 211 36.20 -17.65 7.07
N ARG A 212 37.10 -18.21 6.27
CA ARG A 212 37.48 -19.62 6.25
C ARG A 212 38.77 -19.84 7.04
N LEU A 213 38.66 -20.47 8.21
CA LEU A 213 39.80 -20.77 9.06
C LEU A 213 40.37 -22.16 8.75
N VAL A 214 41.65 -22.20 8.37
CA VAL A 214 42.41 -23.45 8.24
C VAL A 214 43.26 -23.62 9.49
N ILE A 215 42.85 -24.57 10.33
CA ILE A 215 43.45 -24.81 11.65
C ILE A 215 43.88 -26.28 11.75
N SER A 216 45.11 -26.53 12.22
CA SER A 216 45.54 -27.90 12.52
C SER A 216 44.78 -28.46 13.74
N PRO A 217 44.51 -29.78 13.81
CA PRO A 217 43.80 -30.37 14.96
C PRO A 217 44.43 -30.09 16.33
N ALA A 218 45.76 -29.95 16.38
CA ALA A 218 46.47 -29.63 17.62
C ALA A 218 46.25 -28.17 18.05
N LEU A 219 46.24 -27.24 17.09
CA LEU A 219 45.96 -25.83 17.34
C LEU A 219 44.48 -25.61 17.70
N ASP A 220 43.59 -26.31 17.03
CA ASP A 220 42.15 -26.27 17.26
C ASP A 220 41.80 -26.58 18.73
N ALA A 221 42.30 -27.70 19.25
CA ALA A 221 42.16 -28.06 20.67
C ALA A 221 42.84 -27.05 21.61
N ALA A 222 43.91 -26.37 21.17
CA ALA A 222 44.58 -25.35 21.95
C ALA A 222 43.77 -24.04 22.03
N ILE A 223 43.09 -23.65 20.93
CA ILE A 223 42.19 -22.48 20.89
C ILE A 223 40.94 -22.77 21.73
N GLU A 224 40.28 -23.92 21.57
CA GLU A 224 39.13 -24.34 22.38
C GLU A 224 39.44 -24.26 23.88
N ARG A 225 40.61 -24.75 24.29
CA ARG A 225 41.02 -24.75 25.70
C ARG A 225 41.36 -23.35 26.24
N ARG A 226 41.96 -22.48 25.42
CA ARG A 226 42.53 -21.19 25.87
C ARG A 226 41.58 -20.01 25.70
N TYR A 227 40.66 -20.10 24.73
CA TYR A 227 39.67 -19.09 24.36
C TYR A 227 38.27 -19.74 24.20
N PRO A 228 37.75 -20.40 25.26
CA PRO A 228 36.51 -21.16 25.17
C PRO A 228 35.32 -20.29 24.75
N ASP A 229 35.19 -19.08 25.30
CA ASP A 229 34.07 -18.19 24.99
C ASP A 229 34.01 -17.83 23.49
N TRP A 230 35.16 -17.47 22.90
CA TRP A 230 35.23 -17.17 21.46
C TRP A 230 35.03 -18.43 20.60
N TYR A 231 35.63 -19.56 21.02
CA TYR A 231 35.52 -20.83 20.30
C TYR A 231 34.09 -21.36 20.31
N ASP A 232 33.38 -21.24 21.43
CA ASP A 232 31.99 -21.65 21.57
C ASP A 232 31.07 -20.75 20.72
N SER A 233 31.28 -19.42 20.75
CA SER A 233 30.49 -18.46 19.97
C SER A 233 30.66 -18.58 18.45
N HIS A 234 31.80 -19.05 17.94
CA HIS A 234 32.09 -19.02 16.50
C HIS A 234 32.41 -20.38 15.87
N LEU A 235 32.84 -21.39 16.63
CA LEU A 235 33.34 -22.67 16.10
C LEU A 235 32.70 -23.93 16.72
N ARG A 236 32.02 -23.84 17.87
CA ARG A 236 31.42 -24.98 18.60
C ARG A 236 29.88 -25.03 18.53
N LEU A 237 29.31 -24.50 17.46
CA LEU A 237 27.89 -24.65 17.14
C LEU A 237 27.63 -26.11 16.74
N THR A 238 27.43 -26.97 17.74
CA THR A 238 26.85 -28.31 17.57
C THR A 238 25.45 -28.19 16.98
N GLU A 239 25.04 -29.17 16.16
CA GLU A 239 23.81 -29.30 15.35
C GLU A 239 22.45 -29.05 16.05
N THR A 240 22.42 -28.54 17.27
CA THR A 240 21.21 -28.18 18.01
C THR A 240 21.41 -26.84 18.74
N ARG A 241 20.71 -25.82 18.22
CA ARG A 241 20.50 -24.44 18.71
C ARG A 241 21.60 -23.39 18.44
N GLU A 242 21.17 -22.44 17.61
CA GLU A 242 21.64 -21.05 17.42
C GLU A 242 22.89 -20.84 16.56
N THR A 243 22.85 -21.31 15.31
CA THR A 243 23.15 -20.38 14.20
C THR A 243 21.93 -19.50 14.01
N SER A 244 22.12 -18.18 14.00
CA SER A 244 21.14 -17.19 13.56
C SER A 244 20.92 -17.34 12.06
N SER A 245 20.17 -18.37 11.70
CA SER A 245 19.42 -18.51 10.46
C SER A 245 18.21 -19.34 10.86
N VAL A 246 17.20 -18.66 11.38
CA VAL A 246 15.84 -19.04 11.01
C VAL A 246 15.89 -19.07 9.48
N GLU A 247 15.56 -20.22 8.88
CA GLU A 247 15.00 -20.20 7.55
C GLU A 247 13.77 -19.30 7.65
N SER A 248 13.98 -18.01 7.45
CA SER A 248 12.90 -17.12 7.09
C SER A 248 12.49 -17.60 5.70
N ALA A 249 11.45 -18.42 5.67
CA ALA A 249 10.54 -18.44 4.55
C ALA A 249 10.21 -16.97 4.25
N GLY A 250 10.72 -16.48 3.14
CA GLY A 250 10.73 -15.05 2.83
C GLY A 250 11.84 -14.69 1.85
N GLY A 251 11.63 -14.99 0.57
CA GLY A 251 12.40 -14.42 -0.53
C GLY A 251 12.73 -15.39 -1.66
N ASP A 252 11.80 -15.54 -2.62
CA ASP A 252 12.00 -15.77 -4.07
C ASP A 252 13.18 -16.64 -4.55
N GLY A 253 13.56 -17.68 -3.80
CA GLY A 253 14.36 -18.78 -4.29
C GLY A 253 13.45 -19.78 -4.97
N GLN A 254 13.51 -19.90 -6.30
CA GLN A 254 12.77 -20.95 -7.00
C GLN A 254 13.05 -22.31 -6.33
N PRO A 255 12.01 -23.10 -6.01
CA PRO A 255 12.19 -24.38 -5.33
C PRO A 255 13.13 -25.27 -6.14
N SER A 256 14.06 -25.94 -5.45
CA SER A 256 15.01 -26.83 -6.12
C SER A 256 14.26 -27.97 -6.82
N ALA A 257 14.84 -28.52 -7.90
CA ALA A 257 14.22 -29.63 -8.63
C ALA A 257 13.92 -30.84 -7.73
N GLU A 258 14.75 -31.08 -6.70
CA GLU A 258 14.54 -32.15 -5.71
C GLU A 258 13.33 -31.83 -4.80
N GLN A 259 13.16 -30.58 -4.34
CA GLN A 259 12.00 -30.17 -3.54
C GLN A 259 10.69 -30.20 -4.34
N LEU A 260 10.74 -29.85 -5.62
CA LEU A 260 9.58 -29.95 -6.53
C LEU A 260 9.16 -31.41 -6.71
N GLU A 261 10.12 -32.32 -6.93
CA GLU A 261 9.84 -33.75 -7.05
C GLU A 261 9.27 -34.34 -5.76
N GLU A 262 9.86 -34.01 -4.60
CA GLU A 262 9.40 -34.47 -3.28
C GLU A 262 7.99 -33.95 -2.96
N ALA A 263 7.71 -32.67 -3.26
CA ALA A 263 6.40 -32.06 -3.05
C ALA A 263 5.33 -32.73 -3.93
N TRP A 264 5.65 -33.02 -5.19
CA TRP A 264 4.77 -33.76 -6.09
C TRP A 264 4.50 -35.18 -5.58
N GLU A 265 5.54 -35.91 -5.16
CA GLU A 265 5.38 -37.27 -4.65
C GLU A 265 4.47 -37.35 -3.41
N ALA A 266 4.53 -36.32 -2.55
CA ALA A 266 3.71 -36.22 -1.35
C ALA A 266 2.21 -36.01 -1.65
N ILE A 267 1.87 -35.25 -2.70
CA ILE A 267 0.47 -34.89 -3.01
C ILE A 267 -0.18 -35.73 -4.12
N GLN A 268 0.57 -36.34 -5.04
CA GLN A 268 0.03 -37.02 -6.23
C GLN A 268 -0.95 -38.15 -5.91
N ASN A 269 -0.85 -38.73 -4.70
CA ASN A 269 -1.69 -39.83 -4.24
C ASN A 269 -2.85 -39.35 -3.34
N LEU A 270 -2.94 -38.04 -3.05
CA LEU A 270 -4.07 -37.48 -2.32
C LEU A 270 -5.27 -37.42 -3.27
N PRO A 271 -6.43 -38.02 -2.90
CA PRO A 271 -7.62 -37.90 -3.72
C PRO A 271 -8.05 -36.44 -3.84
N GLU A 272 -8.37 -35.98 -5.06
CA GLU A 272 -8.87 -34.62 -5.34
C GLU A 272 -10.13 -34.29 -4.52
N GLU A 273 -11.01 -35.28 -4.30
CA GLU A 273 -12.20 -35.14 -3.46
C GLU A 273 -11.91 -35.29 -1.95
N SER A 274 -10.64 -35.42 -1.54
CA SER A 274 -10.31 -35.55 -0.13
C SER A 274 -10.18 -34.18 0.53
N GLY A 275 -10.78 -34.06 1.71
CA GLY A 275 -10.63 -32.88 2.56
C GLY A 275 -9.19 -32.57 3.01
N ARG A 276 -8.20 -33.43 2.68
CA ARG A 276 -6.77 -33.19 2.96
C ARG A 276 -6.21 -32.09 2.08
N LEU A 277 -6.51 -32.11 0.78
CA LEU A 277 -6.07 -31.04 -0.13
C LEU A 277 -6.72 -29.71 0.23
N ARG A 278 -8.01 -29.74 0.61
CA ARG A 278 -8.72 -28.56 1.12
C ARG A 278 -8.10 -28.02 2.41
N LEU A 279 -7.78 -28.89 3.37
CA LEU A 279 -7.06 -28.50 4.60
C LEU A 279 -5.70 -27.87 4.28
N LEU A 280 -4.91 -28.53 3.44
CA LEU A 280 -3.57 -28.07 3.08
C LEU A 280 -3.60 -26.68 2.42
N ARG A 281 -4.53 -26.45 1.50
CA ARG A 281 -4.69 -25.16 0.79
C ARG A 281 -5.23 -24.04 1.68
N ASN A 282 -5.96 -24.37 2.76
CA ASN A 282 -6.54 -23.40 3.69
C ASN A 282 -5.64 -23.09 4.90
N LEU A 283 -4.41 -23.61 4.91
CA LEU A 283 -3.35 -23.17 5.82
C LEU A 283 -2.58 -21.99 5.20
N PRO A 284 -2.19 -20.99 6.01
CA PRO A 284 -1.46 -19.85 5.51
C PRO A 284 -0.06 -20.27 5.07
N ILE A 285 0.47 -19.61 4.02
CA ILE A 285 1.83 -19.83 3.51
C ILE A 285 2.85 -19.51 4.62
N GLU A 286 2.61 -18.42 5.35
CA GLU A 286 3.40 -18.03 6.52
C GLU A 286 2.51 -18.04 7.78
N GLY A 287 3.01 -18.66 8.85
CA GLY A 287 2.31 -18.74 10.14
C GLY A 287 1.54 -20.04 10.36
N SER A 288 0.61 -20.03 11.31
CA SER A 288 -0.14 -21.21 11.74
C SER A 288 -1.60 -20.88 11.98
N ARG A 289 -2.49 -21.87 11.81
CA ARG A 289 -3.91 -21.77 12.19
C ARG A 289 -4.29 -22.75 13.29
N ASP A 290 -5.15 -22.30 14.20
CA ASP A 290 -5.66 -23.13 15.28
C ASP A 290 -6.61 -24.22 14.77
N TYR A 291 -6.57 -25.39 15.40
CA TYR A 291 -7.48 -26.50 15.12
C TYR A 291 -8.96 -26.13 15.30
N ARG A 292 -9.28 -25.20 16.21
CA ARG A 292 -10.65 -24.72 16.43
C ARG A 292 -11.16 -23.94 15.22
N ASP A 293 -10.30 -23.15 14.57
CA ASP A 293 -10.68 -22.39 13.37
C ASP A 293 -10.83 -23.32 12.16
N LEU A 294 -9.90 -24.26 11.99
CA LEU A 294 -9.94 -25.24 10.89
C LEU A 294 -11.19 -26.14 10.93
N LYS A 295 -11.77 -26.34 12.12
CA LYS A 295 -13.05 -27.07 12.27
C LYS A 295 -14.27 -26.26 11.88
N GLN A 296 -14.16 -24.93 11.93
CA GLN A 296 -15.22 -23.99 11.59
C GLN A 296 -15.15 -23.50 10.14
N ASP A 297 -14.05 -23.79 9.45
CA ASP A 297 -13.80 -23.43 8.07
C ASP A 297 -14.79 -24.11 7.11
N ASP A 298 -15.68 -23.32 6.52
CA ASP A 298 -16.73 -23.79 5.60
C ASP A 298 -16.16 -24.21 4.25
N GLU A 299 -15.02 -23.64 3.83
CA GLU A 299 -14.38 -23.96 2.55
C GLU A 299 -13.63 -25.29 2.57
N ILE A 300 -13.29 -25.78 3.77
CA ILE A 300 -12.69 -27.10 3.94
C ILE A 300 -13.74 -28.20 3.72
N ASP A 301 -15.00 -27.95 4.12
CA ASP A 301 -16.14 -28.88 3.98
C ASP A 301 -15.77 -30.30 4.45
N VAL A 302 -15.24 -30.37 5.67
CA VAL A 302 -14.89 -31.61 6.39
C VAL A 302 -15.54 -31.57 7.77
N GLN A 303 -16.11 -32.70 8.18
CA GLN A 303 -16.66 -32.85 9.53
C GLN A 303 -15.59 -32.55 10.60
N ALA A 304 -15.92 -31.72 11.60
CA ALA A 304 -14.98 -31.24 12.62
C ALA A 304 -14.17 -32.37 13.31
N GLY A 305 -14.78 -33.54 13.53
CA GLY A 305 -14.09 -34.71 14.11
C GLY A 305 -13.04 -35.37 13.20
N THR A 306 -13.05 -35.03 11.90
CA THR A 306 -12.13 -35.58 10.89
C THR A 306 -10.91 -34.68 10.66
N VAL A 307 -11.02 -33.38 10.93
CA VAL A 307 -9.94 -32.38 10.75
C VAL A 307 -8.65 -32.83 11.43
N GLY A 308 -8.71 -33.21 12.71
CA GLY A 308 -7.52 -33.64 13.44
C GLY A 308 -6.87 -34.91 12.86
N ARG A 309 -7.66 -35.84 12.31
CA ARG A 309 -7.11 -37.02 11.63
C ARG A 309 -6.39 -36.63 10.34
N TYR A 310 -6.99 -35.76 9.53
CA TYR A 310 -6.40 -35.33 8.27
C TYR A 310 -5.15 -34.48 8.46
N ILE A 311 -5.08 -33.65 9.50
CA ILE A 311 -3.86 -32.89 9.81
C ILE A 311 -2.73 -33.84 10.25
N LEU A 312 -3.02 -34.88 11.05
CA LEU A 312 -2.02 -35.92 11.37
C LEU A 312 -1.55 -36.67 10.13
N ASP A 313 -2.46 -37.01 9.20
CA ASP A 313 -2.07 -37.63 7.93
C ASP A 313 -1.14 -36.70 7.11
N LEU A 314 -1.37 -35.38 7.13
CA LEU A 314 -0.54 -34.39 6.43
C LEU A 314 0.82 -34.16 7.12
N GLU A 315 0.87 -34.25 8.46
CA GLU A 315 2.12 -34.22 9.24
C GLU A 315 2.98 -35.46 8.94
N GLU A 316 2.38 -36.64 8.81
CA GLU A 316 3.08 -37.86 8.41
C GLU A 316 3.66 -37.77 6.98
N LEU A 317 3.01 -37.01 6.09
CA LEU A 317 3.51 -36.71 4.74
C LEU A 317 4.56 -35.59 4.72
N GLY A 318 4.90 -35.01 5.87
CA GLY A 318 5.87 -33.92 5.97
C GLY A 318 5.41 -32.58 5.38
N LEU A 319 4.11 -32.42 5.10
CA LEU A 319 3.52 -31.23 4.49
C LEU A 319 3.06 -30.19 5.54
N VAL A 320 2.82 -30.63 6.77
CA VAL A 320 2.28 -29.79 7.87
C VAL A 320 3.08 -30.07 9.14
N ASP A 321 3.37 -29.02 9.92
CA ASP A 321 3.87 -29.14 11.30
C ASP A 321 2.76 -28.76 12.29
N ILE A 322 2.78 -29.38 13.47
CA ILE A 322 1.76 -29.15 14.51
C ILE A 322 2.43 -28.67 15.79
N ASP A 323 2.16 -27.41 16.15
CA ASP A 323 2.50 -26.92 17.47
C ASP A 323 1.48 -27.41 18.50
N ARG A 324 2.00 -28.04 19.56
CA ARG A 324 1.25 -28.64 20.67
C ARG A 324 1.59 -27.98 22.01
N ARG A 325 2.38 -26.90 22.01
CA ARG A 325 2.86 -26.21 23.22
C ARG A 325 1.84 -25.21 23.77
N GLY A 326 0.97 -24.69 22.90
CA GLY A 326 -0.09 -23.75 23.25
C GLY A 326 -1.28 -24.39 23.99
N GLN A 327 -2.24 -23.54 24.38
CA GLN A 327 -3.52 -23.99 24.95
C GLN A 327 -4.34 -24.81 23.94
N TYR A 328 -4.21 -24.46 22.66
CA TYR A 328 -4.81 -25.15 21.54
C TYR A 328 -3.72 -25.62 20.57
N ASN A 329 -3.97 -26.71 19.86
CA ASN A 329 -3.07 -27.16 18.80
C ASN A 329 -3.22 -26.23 17.59
N SER A 330 -2.11 -25.86 16.97
CA SER A 330 -2.08 -25.13 15.71
C SER A 330 -1.32 -25.93 14.65
N ALA A 331 -1.65 -25.69 13.38
CA ALA A 331 -1.02 -26.32 12.22
C ALA A 331 -0.42 -25.24 11.31
N SER A 332 0.78 -25.49 10.78
CA SER A 332 1.48 -24.63 9.82
C SER A 332 2.00 -25.46 8.64
N LEU A 333 2.13 -24.84 7.47
CA LEU A 333 2.79 -25.51 6.34
C LEU A 333 4.29 -25.69 6.64
N THR A 334 4.84 -26.84 6.25
CA THR A 334 6.30 -26.98 6.17
C THR A 334 6.79 -26.36 4.86
N GLY A 335 8.11 -26.17 4.69
CA GLY A 335 8.66 -25.74 3.39
C GLY A 335 8.23 -26.65 2.23
N LEU A 336 8.08 -27.96 2.46
CA LEU A 336 7.54 -28.90 1.48
C LEU A 336 6.05 -28.67 1.20
N GLY A 337 5.26 -28.43 2.25
CA GLY A 337 3.84 -28.10 2.13
C GLY A 337 3.58 -26.81 1.36
N GLN A 338 4.39 -25.77 1.60
CA GLN A 338 4.33 -24.51 0.87
C GLN A 338 4.55 -24.72 -0.63
N VAL A 339 5.64 -25.40 -1.01
CA VAL A 339 5.94 -25.71 -2.41
C VAL A 339 4.82 -26.51 -3.06
N ALA A 340 4.28 -27.51 -2.35
CA ALA A 340 3.17 -28.31 -2.85
C ALA A 340 1.92 -27.47 -3.13
N VAL A 341 1.55 -26.58 -2.22
CA VAL A 341 0.39 -25.70 -2.35
C VAL A 341 0.58 -24.66 -3.45
N GLU A 342 1.76 -24.05 -3.55
CA GLU A 342 2.04 -22.99 -4.52
C GLU A 342 2.17 -23.51 -5.96
N GLN A 343 2.75 -24.69 -6.15
CA GLN A 343 3.12 -25.19 -7.49
C GLN A 343 2.09 -26.15 -8.09
N TYR A 344 1.35 -26.88 -7.25
CA TYR A 344 0.61 -28.04 -7.71
C TYR A 344 -0.84 -28.10 -7.23
N VAL A 345 -1.31 -27.20 -6.37
CA VAL A 345 -2.70 -27.20 -5.90
C VAL A 345 -3.42 -25.94 -6.40
N THR A 346 -4.45 -26.13 -7.23
CA THR A 346 -5.31 -25.04 -7.70
C THR A 346 -6.22 -24.51 -6.59
N THR A 347 -6.83 -23.36 -6.86
CA THR A 347 -7.88 -22.79 -6.01
C THR A 347 -9.18 -23.59 -5.99
N ASP A 348 -9.45 -24.43 -6.99
CA ASP A 348 -10.56 -25.40 -6.96
C ASP A 348 -10.18 -26.75 -6.33
N TYR A 349 -9.06 -26.79 -5.58
CA TYR A 349 -8.56 -27.93 -4.81
C TYR A 349 -8.19 -29.15 -5.66
N ARG A 350 -7.74 -28.92 -6.89
CA ARG A 350 -7.24 -29.95 -7.79
C ARG A 350 -5.72 -29.95 -7.83
N VAL A 351 -5.18 -31.10 -8.22
CA VAL A 351 -3.74 -31.31 -8.33
C VAL A 351 -3.32 -31.11 -9.79
N ILE A 352 -2.44 -30.14 -10.05
CA ILE A 352 -1.86 -29.88 -11.37
C ILE A 352 -0.57 -30.68 -11.52
N HIS A 353 -0.47 -31.42 -12.62
CA HIS A 353 0.73 -32.18 -12.94
C HIS A 353 1.94 -31.25 -13.19
N PRO A 354 3.17 -31.60 -12.79
CA PRO A 354 4.34 -30.73 -12.94
C PRO A 354 4.65 -30.27 -14.37
N THR A 355 4.18 -30.99 -15.40
CA THR A 355 4.32 -30.60 -16.80
C THR A 355 3.31 -29.54 -17.26
N GLN A 356 2.28 -29.27 -16.47
CA GLN A 356 1.27 -28.24 -16.71
C GLN A 356 1.57 -26.97 -15.91
N SER A 357 2.13 -27.08 -14.69
CA SER A 357 2.48 -25.92 -13.85
C SER A 357 3.56 -25.02 -14.47
N THR A 358 4.40 -25.54 -15.37
CA THR A 358 5.42 -24.78 -16.11
C THR A 358 4.86 -23.81 -17.17
N LEU A 359 3.55 -23.80 -17.41
CA LEU A 359 2.90 -22.87 -18.35
C LEU A 359 2.33 -21.61 -17.68
N GLU A 360 2.11 -21.62 -16.36
CA GLU A 360 1.29 -20.59 -15.67
C GLU A 360 2.05 -19.72 -14.63
N THR A 361 3.35 -19.95 -14.37
CA THR A 361 4.03 -19.40 -13.18
C THR A 361 5.04 -18.27 -13.47
N HIS A 362 4.59 -17.01 -13.45
CA HIS A 362 5.46 -15.84 -13.26
C HIS A 362 4.77 -14.68 -12.54
N LEU A 363 4.45 -14.80 -11.25
CA LEU A 363 4.12 -13.65 -10.39
C LEU A 363 4.41 -14.00 -8.92
N THR A 364 5.49 -13.44 -8.35
CA THR A 364 5.77 -13.50 -6.90
C THR A 364 4.97 -12.42 -6.15
N PRO A 365 4.22 -12.78 -5.10
CA PRO A 365 3.52 -11.81 -4.26
C PRO A 365 4.47 -11.14 -3.25
N THR A 366 4.11 -9.93 -2.81
CA THR A 366 4.83 -9.13 -1.81
C THR A 366 4.77 -9.83 -0.43
N PRO A 367 5.84 -9.83 0.40
CA PRO A 367 5.79 -10.44 1.73
C PRO A 367 4.82 -9.68 2.65
N GLN A 368 3.94 -10.41 3.37
CA GLN A 368 3.03 -9.85 4.38
C GLN A 368 3.34 -10.43 5.77
N PRO A 369 3.63 -9.61 6.80
CA PRO A 369 4.19 -10.08 8.07
C PRO A 369 3.18 -10.45 9.18
N GLN A 370 1.90 -10.72 8.91
CA GLN A 370 0.90 -10.90 10.00
C GLN A 370 -0.02 -12.12 9.86
N ALA A 371 -0.32 -12.74 11.01
CA ALA A 371 -1.12 -13.96 11.15
C ALA A 371 -2.66 -13.74 11.11
N SER A 372 -3.14 -12.51 10.91
CA SER A 372 -4.57 -12.16 10.85
C SER A 372 -5.14 -12.12 9.42
N THR A 373 -4.31 -12.35 8.40
CA THR A 373 -4.71 -12.26 6.99
C THR A 373 -5.40 -13.54 6.51
N VAL A 374 -6.58 -13.42 5.89
CA VAL A 374 -7.33 -14.54 5.31
C VAL A 374 -7.25 -14.52 3.77
N TYR A 375 -6.67 -15.57 3.18
CA TYR A 375 -6.75 -15.94 1.75
C TYR A 375 -7.58 -17.25 1.61
N PRO A 376 -8.18 -17.69 0.46
CA PRO A 376 -8.01 -17.27 -0.95
C PRO A 376 -9.33 -17.13 -1.80
N ALA A 377 -9.34 -16.67 -3.07
CA ALA A 377 -9.07 -17.46 -4.28
C ALA A 377 -8.58 -16.60 -5.47
N ARG A 378 -7.36 -16.90 -5.95
CA ARG A 378 -6.92 -16.69 -7.34
C ARG A 378 -7.83 -17.52 -8.26
N SER A 379 -8.75 -16.92 -8.98
CA SER A 379 -9.36 -17.61 -10.12
C SER A 379 -8.26 -17.81 -11.17
N ASP A 380 -8.13 -19.04 -11.70
CA ASP A 380 -7.23 -19.32 -12.82
C ASP A 380 -7.57 -18.32 -13.93
N THR A 381 -6.59 -17.49 -14.27
CA THR A 381 -6.65 -16.59 -15.41
C THR A 381 -6.77 -17.50 -16.63
N ARG A 382 -7.99 -17.75 -17.10
CA ARG A 382 -8.20 -18.49 -18.34
C ARG A 382 -7.47 -17.73 -19.44
N GLU A 383 -6.38 -18.31 -19.92
CA GLU A 383 -5.74 -17.89 -21.18
C GLU A 383 -6.79 -17.87 -22.28
N GLY A 384 -7.17 -16.67 -22.74
CA GLY A 384 -8.06 -16.54 -23.89
C GLY A 384 -8.67 -15.18 -24.15
N ASP A 385 -8.87 -14.33 -23.14
CA ASP A 385 -9.37 -12.96 -23.32
C ASP A 385 -8.52 -11.99 -22.49
N GLN A 386 -8.29 -10.79 -23.01
CA GLN A 386 -7.50 -9.74 -22.34
C GLN A 386 -7.96 -9.56 -20.87
N PRO A 387 -7.06 -9.28 -19.91
CA PRO A 387 -7.48 -9.03 -18.53
C PRO A 387 -8.46 -7.84 -18.54
N GLY A 388 -9.70 -8.11 -18.11
CA GLY A 388 -10.74 -7.08 -17.99
C GLY A 388 -10.32 -5.98 -17.01
N THR A 389 -10.93 -4.80 -17.10
CA THR A 389 -10.69 -3.74 -16.10
C THR A 389 -11.20 -4.19 -14.72
N ALA A 390 -10.72 -3.60 -13.62
CA ALA A 390 -11.22 -3.90 -12.27
C ALA A 390 -12.76 -3.85 -12.18
N GLU A 391 -13.36 -2.86 -12.86
CA GLU A 391 -14.81 -2.67 -12.90
C GLU A 391 -15.53 -3.70 -13.77
N ASP A 392 -14.98 -4.05 -14.94
CA ASP A 392 -15.59 -5.08 -15.79
C ASP A 392 -15.49 -6.46 -15.13
N TRP A 393 -14.38 -6.71 -14.41
CA TRP A 393 -14.14 -7.93 -13.66
C TRP A 393 -15.21 -8.15 -12.60
N ILE A 394 -15.32 -7.23 -11.64
CA ILE A 394 -16.28 -7.35 -10.53
C ILE A 394 -17.74 -7.30 -10.99
N ALA A 395 -18.02 -6.68 -12.15
CA ALA A 395 -19.35 -6.70 -12.74
C ALA A 395 -19.72 -8.07 -13.31
N ALA A 396 -18.74 -8.79 -13.88
CA ALA A 396 -18.93 -10.07 -14.57
C ALA A 396 -18.77 -11.30 -13.66
N THR A 397 -17.86 -11.27 -12.67
CA THR A 397 -17.58 -12.42 -11.79
C THR A 397 -18.67 -12.67 -10.74
N GLY A 398 -19.72 -11.85 -10.73
CA GLY A 398 -20.84 -11.91 -9.80
C GLY A 398 -22.03 -12.75 -10.27
N SER A 399 -21.90 -13.59 -11.29
CA SER A 399 -22.99 -14.51 -11.68
C SER A 399 -22.79 -15.86 -10.98
N PRO A 400 -23.50 -16.16 -9.88
CA PRO A 400 -23.37 -17.46 -9.23
C PRO A 400 -23.79 -18.57 -10.22
N SER A 401 -22.87 -19.49 -10.53
CA SER A 401 -23.22 -20.74 -11.22
C SER A 401 -24.30 -21.50 -10.44
N GLU A 402 -25.07 -22.40 -11.06
CA GLU A 402 -26.11 -23.17 -10.36
C GLU A 402 -25.59 -23.77 -9.04
N GLY A 403 -26.00 -23.20 -7.90
CA GLY A 403 -25.60 -23.62 -6.55
C GLY A 403 -24.48 -22.80 -5.87
N ALA A 404 -23.93 -21.76 -6.50
CA ALA A 404 -22.92 -20.88 -5.89
C ALA A 404 -23.51 -19.83 -4.95
N ASP A 405 -22.71 -19.40 -3.96
CA ASP A 405 -23.06 -18.39 -2.96
C ASP A 405 -23.29 -17.00 -3.61
N TYR A 406 -24.17 -16.17 -3.05
CA TYR A 406 -24.30 -14.77 -3.47
C TYR A 406 -23.24 -13.86 -2.84
N VAL A 407 -22.47 -14.39 -1.89
CA VAL A 407 -21.37 -13.69 -1.24
C VAL A 407 -20.04 -14.24 -1.76
N GLN A 408 -19.25 -13.40 -2.42
CA GLN A 408 -18.02 -13.77 -3.12
C GLN A 408 -16.80 -13.13 -2.46
N TRP A 409 -15.66 -13.83 -2.44
CA TRP A 409 -14.39 -13.17 -2.13
C TRP A 409 -14.06 -12.19 -3.25
N LEU A 410 -13.55 -11.02 -2.89
CA LEU A 410 -12.99 -10.07 -3.84
C LEU A 410 -11.66 -10.64 -4.34
N ASP A 411 -11.67 -11.10 -5.59
CA ASP A 411 -10.48 -11.41 -6.37
C ASP A 411 -10.26 -10.30 -7.41
N GLY A 412 -9.33 -10.50 -8.33
CA GLY A 412 -9.08 -9.51 -9.36
C GLY A 412 -8.50 -10.03 -10.66
N PRO A 413 -8.48 -9.18 -11.69
CA PRO A 413 -8.27 -9.57 -13.08
C PRO A 413 -6.80 -9.81 -13.46
N SER A 414 -5.83 -9.48 -12.60
CA SER A 414 -4.41 -9.54 -12.96
C SER A 414 -3.51 -9.78 -11.74
N GLY A 415 -2.20 -9.85 -11.97
CA GLY A 415 -1.22 -9.93 -10.89
C GLY A 415 -1.05 -8.66 -10.07
N VAL A 416 -1.34 -7.50 -10.66
CA VAL A 416 -1.29 -6.20 -9.95
C VAL A 416 -2.59 -5.98 -9.18
N LEU A 417 -3.70 -6.26 -9.86
CA LEU A 417 -5.04 -6.24 -9.32
C LEU A 417 -5.41 -7.67 -8.94
N ASP A 418 -4.65 -8.26 -8.02
CA ASP A 418 -5.03 -9.49 -7.35
C ASP A 418 -6.02 -9.16 -6.20
N ALA A 419 -6.30 -10.12 -5.31
CA ALA A 419 -7.22 -9.89 -4.19
C ALA A 419 -6.76 -8.74 -3.28
N TRP A 420 -5.45 -8.62 -3.02
CA TRP A 420 -4.89 -7.55 -2.21
C TRP A 420 -4.92 -6.21 -2.97
N GLY A 421 -4.51 -6.19 -4.24
CA GLY A 421 -4.56 -4.99 -5.08
C GLY A 421 -5.99 -4.44 -5.22
N MET A 422 -6.98 -5.32 -5.41
CA MET A 422 -8.39 -4.93 -5.46
C MET A 422 -8.91 -4.42 -4.11
N HIS A 423 -8.48 -5.03 -3.01
CA HIS A 423 -8.79 -4.55 -1.66
C HIS A 423 -8.25 -3.14 -1.42
N GLN A 424 -6.97 -2.90 -1.70
CA GLN A 424 -6.34 -1.59 -1.57
C GLN A 424 -6.97 -0.55 -2.51
N ARG A 425 -7.29 -0.92 -3.75
CA ARG A 425 -7.97 -0.07 -4.72
C ARG A 425 -9.28 0.49 -4.16
N TYR A 426 -10.13 -0.36 -3.60
CA TYR A 426 -11.43 0.09 -3.10
C TYR A 426 -11.39 0.68 -1.69
N LEU A 427 -10.43 0.29 -0.85
CA LEU A 427 -10.21 0.95 0.44
C LEU A 427 -9.74 2.40 0.28
N ALA A 428 -9.12 2.77 -0.85
CA ALA A 428 -8.77 4.17 -1.12
C ALA A 428 -10.00 5.10 -1.11
N GLY A 429 -11.22 4.58 -1.30
CA GLY A 429 -12.44 5.35 -1.14
C GLY A 429 -12.79 5.71 0.31
N ARG A 430 -12.14 5.12 1.33
CA ARG A 430 -12.34 5.41 2.75
C ARG A 430 -11.41 6.55 3.19
N ARG A 431 -11.97 7.58 3.85
CA ARG A 431 -11.19 8.67 4.45
C ARG A 431 -11.10 8.63 5.97
N ASP A 432 -12.22 8.34 6.63
CA ASP A 432 -12.35 8.28 8.09
C ASP A 432 -13.48 7.31 8.47
N ARG A 433 -13.67 7.05 9.77
CA ARG A 433 -14.82 6.34 10.34
C ARG A 433 -16.09 7.21 10.24
N GLY A 434 -16.55 7.39 9.01
CA GLY A 434 -17.67 8.27 8.65
C GLY A 434 -18.31 7.85 7.33
N VAL A 435 -18.74 8.85 6.56
CA VAL A 435 -19.31 8.72 5.23
C VAL A 435 -18.36 9.36 4.24
N THR A 436 -18.02 8.64 3.17
CA THR A 436 -17.26 9.17 2.05
C THR A 436 -18.05 9.00 0.75
N LEU A 437 -18.16 10.08 -0.01
CA LEU A 437 -18.76 10.09 -1.34
C LEU A 437 -17.64 10.06 -2.38
N VAL A 438 -17.74 9.12 -3.32
CA VAL A 438 -16.74 8.90 -4.37
C VAL A 438 -17.40 8.95 -5.73
N ASP A 439 -16.96 9.90 -6.55
CA ASP A 439 -17.23 9.86 -7.98
C ASP A 439 -16.37 8.80 -8.65
N ASP A 440 -17.01 7.80 -9.24
CA ASP A 440 -16.34 6.73 -9.97
C ASP A 440 -17.23 6.22 -11.12
N ARG A 441 -16.61 5.89 -12.26
CA ARG A 441 -17.25 5.29 -13.43
C ARG A 441 -17.40 3.77 -13.22
N ILE A 442 -18.32 3.40 -12.34
CA ILE A 442 -18.56 2.01 -11.98
C ILE A 442 -19.48 1.30 -12.99
N GLU A 443 -19.19 0.03 -13.24
CA GLU A 443 -20.06 -0.81 -14.07
C GLU A 443 -21.16 -1.45 -13.22
N ARG A 444 -22.32 -1.70 -13.83
CA ARG A 444 -23.43 -2.39 -13.17
C ARG A 444 -23.13 -3.88 -13.10
N PHE A 445 -23.35 -4.49 -11.94
CA PHE A 445 -23.25 -5.94 -11.77
C PHE A 445 -24.25 -6.67 -12.66
N GLU A 446 -23.81 -7.77 -13.29
CA GLU A 446 -24.68 -8.66 -14.06
C GLU A 446 -25.81 -9.22 -13.17
N ASP A 447 -25.46 -9.67 -11.95
CA ASP A 447 -26.41 -9.97 -10.89
C ASP A 447 -26.21 -9.02 -9.71
N GLY A 448 -27.09 -8.02 -9.60
CA GLY A 448 -27.06 -7.05 -8.51
C GLY A 448 -27.32 -7.63 -7.12
N ARG A 449 -27.62 -8.94 -6.98
CA ARG A 449 -27.74 -9.62 -5.69
C ARG A 449 -26.40 -10.00 -5.07
N VAL A 450 -25.33 -10.04 -5.86
CA VAL A 450 -24.01 -10.41 -5.35
C VAL A 450 -23.40 -9.31 -4.51
N SER A 451 -22.72 -9.73 -3.45
CA SER A 451 -21.87 -8.92 -2.60
C SER A 451 -20.45 -9.49 -2.62
N TYR A 452 -19.45 -8.61 -2.55
CA TYR A 452 -18.05 -9.00 -2.42
C TYR A 452 -17.53 -8.70 -1.02
N LEU A 453 -16.62 -9.53 -0.51
CA LEU A 453 -15.89 -9.28 0.73
C LEU A 453 -14.38 -9.51 0.55
N SER A 454 -13.56 -8.79 1.30
CA SER A 454 -12.12 -9.05 1.50
C SER A 454 -11.69 -8.60 2.88
N CYS A 455 -10.67 -9.24 3.46
CA CYS A 455 -10.16 -8.87 4.78
C CYS A 455 -8.64 -8.97 4.79
N PHE A 456 -7.95 -7.85 4.98
CA PHE A 456 -6.49 -7.75 5.06
C PHE A 456 -6.10 -6.81 6.18
N ASP A 457 -5.05 -7.13 6.95
CA ASP A 457 -4.51 -6.25 7.99
C ASP A 457 -5.57 -5.69 8.95
N ASP A 458 -6.53 -6.54 9.35
CA ASP A 458 -7.70 -6.20 10.17
C ASP A 458 -8.68 -5.17 9.57
N ASP A 459 -8.53 -4.81 8.28
CA ASP A 459 -9.52 -4.08 7.51
C ASP A 459 -10.43 -5.05 6.72
N LEU A 460 -11.72 -5.06 7.03
CA LEU A 460 -12.77 -5.77 6.28
C LEU A 460 -13.44 -4.82 5.30
N PHE A 461 -13.36 -5.14 4.01
CA PHE A 461 -14.07 -4.44 2.95
C PHE A 461 -15.26 -5.27 2.44
N VAL A 462 -16.44 -4.63 2.32
CA VAL A 462 -17.65 -5.20 1.73
C VAL A 462 -18.15 -4.29 0.60
N ALA A 463 -18.39 -4.84 -0.58
CA ALA A 463 -19.02 -4.13 -1.70
C ALA A 463 -20.38 -4.73 -2.05
N THR A 464 -21.39 -3.87 -2.20
CA THR A 464 -22.73 -4.24 -2.68
C THR A 464 -23.26 -3.19 -3.65
N GLN A 465 -24.10 -3.61 -4.60
CA GLN A 465 -24.83 -2.66 -5.45
C GLN A 465 -26.11 -2.18 -4.76
N TRP A 466 -26.45 -0.90 -4.93
CA TRP A 466 -27.72 -0.32 -4.51
C TRP A 466 -28.88 -0.98 -5.25
N GLY A 467 -29.85 -1.49 -4.48
CA GLY A 467 -31.09 -2.08 -5.00
C GLY A 467 -32.35 -1.52 -4.35
N GLY A 468 -32.25 -0.35 -3.71
CA GLY A 468 -33.24 0.14 -2.74
C GLY A 468 -32.88 -0.26 -1.30
N PRO A 469 -33.58 0.28 -0.28
CA PRO A 469 -33.16 0.14 1.12
C PRO A 469 -33.13 -1.31 1.59
N LEU A 470 -34.20 -2.06 1.29
CA LEU A 470 -34.38 -3.41 1.79
C LEU A 470 -33.39 -4.42 1.16
N PRO A 471 -33.24 -4.51 -0.17
CA PRO A 471 -32.25 -5.41 -0.78
C PRO A 471 -30.81 -5.05 -0.38
N THR A 472 -30.48 -3.77 -0.31
CA THR A 472 -29.11 -3.32 0.05
C THR A 472 -28.79 -3.71 1.49
N LEU A 473 -29.69 -3.47 2.43
CA LEU A 473 -29.48 -3.85 3.83
C LEU A 473 -29.41 -5.38 4.01
N GLY A 474 -30.23 -6.12 3.26
CA GLY A 474 -30.17 -7.58 3.20
C GLY A 474 -28.81 -8.09 2.72
N ARG A 475 -28.27 -7.50 1.65
CA ARG A 475 -26.95 -7.83 1.08
C ARG A 475 -25.81 -7.55 2.06
N ILE A 476 -25.87 -6.43 2.77
CA ILE A 476 -24.88 -6.07 3.80
C ILE A 476 -24.93 -7.08 4.95
N ALA A 477 -26.12 -7.36 5.49
CA ALA A 477 -26.29 -8.35 6.55
C ALA A 477 -25.83 -9.76 6.10
N GLY A 478 -26.16 -10.13 4.86
CA GLY A 478 -25.75 -11.40 4.25
C GLY A 478 -24.24 -11.52 4.11
N ALA A 479 -23.55 -10.45 3.70
CA ALA A 479 -22.10 -10.44 3.56
C ALA A 479 -21.37 -10.46 4.90
N LEU A 480 -21.72 -9.54 5.81
CA LEU A 480 -21.08 -9.39 7.13
C LEU A 480 -21.24 -10.61 8.03
N LEU A 481 -22.35 -11.35 7.87
CA LEU A 481 -22.62 -12.56 8.63
C LEU A 481 -22.56 -13.80 7.75
N SER A 482 -21.92 -13.75 6.58
CA SER A 482 -21.78 -14.91 5.68
C SER A 482 -21.01 -16.05 6.35
N ASP A 483 -21.17 -17.27 5.84
CA ASP A 483 -20.44 -18.42 6.39
C ASP A 483 -18.92 -18.24 6.23
N LYS A 484 -18.50 -17.61 5.13
CA LYS A 484 -17.14 -17.11 4.87
C LYS A 484 -16.65 -16.15 5.96
N ALA A 485 -17.43 -15.11 6.26
CA ALA A 485 -17.01 -14.10 7.23
C ALA A 485 -16.95 -14.67 8.65
N LEU A 486 -17.91 -15.53 9.01
CA LEU A 486 -17.91 -16.22 10.30
C LEU A 486 -16.75 -17.21 10.42
N SER A 487 -16.47 -17.99 9.38
CA SER A 487 -15.44 -19.05 9.42
C SER A 487 -14.01 -18.53 9.35
N LYS A 488 -13.81 -17.36 8.70
CA LYS A 488 -12.48 -16.83 8.41
C LYS A 488 -12.12 -15.57 9.18
N ILE A 489 -13.07 -14.67 9.43
CA ILE A 489 -12.81 -13.35 10.00
C ILE A 489 -13.20 -13.30 11.47
N LEU A 490 -14.41 -13.77 11.79
CA LEU A 490 -14.95 -13.85 13.15
C LEU A 490 -14.72 -15.25 13.72
N THR A 491 -13.45 -15.66 13.80
CA THR A 491 -13.05 -17.02 14.18
C THR A 491 -13.12 -17.25 15.69
N PRO A 492 -13.20 -18.52 16.13
CA PRO A 492 -13.02 -18.88 17.54
C PRO A 492 -11.68 -18.42 18.14
N SER A 493 -10.61 -18.32 17.35
CA SER A 493 -9.34 -17.76 17.80
C SER A 493 -9.38 -16.28 18.10
N ARG A 494 -10.17 -15.51 17.35
CA ARG A 494 -10.33 -14.07 17.54
C ARG A 494 -11.35 -13.73 18.61
N LEU A 495 -12.44 -14.49 18.69
CA LEU A 495 -13.52 -14.21 19.64
C LEU A 495 -13.36 -14.95 20.97
N GLY A 496 -12.72 -16.13 20.97
CA GLY A 496 -12.81 -17.08 22.08
C GLY A 496 -13.99 -18.05 21.90
N ASN A 497 -13.90 -19.23 22.52
CA ASN A 497 -14.98 -20.24 22.37
C ASN A 497 -16.26 -19.83 23.10
N GLN A 498 -16.14 -18.97 24.10
CA GLN A 498 -17.19 -18.36 24.90
C GLN A 498 -17.13 -16.83 24.83
N PHE A 499 -16.56 -16.28 23.75
CA PHE A 499 -16.37 -14.85 23.53
C PHE A 499 -15.40 -14.18 24.52
N GLU A 500 -14.58 -14.98 25.21
CA GLU A 500 -13.67 -14.53 26.26
C GLU A 500 -12.54 -13.63 25.72
N GLU A 501 -12.02 -13.89 24.53
CA GLU A 501 -10.90 -13.13 23.95
C GLU A 501 -11.33 -11.69 23.55
N ILE A 502 -12.64 -11.43 23.49
CA ILE A 502 -13.19 -10.10 23.21
C ILE A 502 -13.15 -9.25 24.47
N ASN A 503 -12.36 -8.18 24.43
CA ASN A 503 -12.27 -7.21 25.52
C ASN A 503 -11.88 -7.84 26.87
N ASP A 504 -10.91 -8.75 26.88
CA ASP A 504 -10.34 -9.37 28.10
C ASP A 504 -10.04 -8.35 29.21
N ALA A 505 -9.45 -7.21 28.84
CA ALA A 505 -9.16 -6.13 29.77
C ALA A 505 -10.43 -5.55 30.43
N VAL A 506 -11.55 -5.49 29.71
CA VAL A 506 -12.83 -4.99 30.22
C VAL A 506 -13.54 -6.05 31.06
N VAL A 507 -13.46 -7.33 30.67
CA VAL A 507 -13.92 -8.48 31.47
C VAL A 507 -13.26 -8.44 32.86
N GLU A 508 -11.94 -8.31 32.91
CA GLU A 508 -11.18 -8.20 34.15
C GLU A 508 -11.53 -6.93 34.95
N GLN A 509 -11.68 -5.79 34.27
CA GLN A 509 -11.96 -4.52 34.92
C GLN A 509 -13.36 -4.45 35.54
N LEU A 510 -14.37 -5.03 34.86
CA LEU A 510 -15.76 -4.97 35.30
C LEU A 510 -16.17 -6.13 36.21
N ASP A 511 -15.33 -7.16 36.35
CA ASP A 511 -15.63 -8.41 37.08
C ASP A 511 -16.95 -9.04 36.59
N ARG A 512 -17.09 -9.17 35.26
CA ARG A 512 -18.28 -9.69 34.57
C ARG A 512 -17.92 -10.75 33.55
N GLU A 513 -18.81 -11.71 33.34
CA GLU A 513 -18.66 -12.73 32.30
C GLU A 513 -18.77 -12.11 30.90
N ALA A 514 -17.99 -12.63 29.93
CA ALA A 514 -17.97 -12.17 28.55
C ALA A 514 -19.38 -12.13 27.92
N GLY A 515 -20.18 -13.17 28.16
CA GLY A 515 -21.58 -13.22 27.70
C GLY A 515 -22.44 -12.05 28.21
N GLU A 516 -22.22 -11.55 29.42
CA GLU A 516 -22.95 -10.36 29.91
C GLU A 516 -22.49 -9.09 29.20
N ILE A 517 -21.18 -8.95 28.94
CA ILE A 517 -20.62 -7.79 28.21
C ILE A 517 -21.14 -7.77 26.77
N ILE A 518 -21.17 -8.91 26.09
CA ILE A 518 -21.73 -9.05 24.74
C ILE A 518 -23.22 -8.67 24.71
N ARG A 519 -24.03 -9.18 25.66
CA ARG A 519 -25.48 -8.94 25.69
C ARG A 519 -25.89 -7.54 26.15
N ARG A 520 -25.20 -6.99 27.14
CA ARG A 520 -25.61 -5.76 27.85
C ARG A 520 -24.70 -4.56 27.61
N GLY A 521 -23.42 -4.81 27.34
CA GLY A 521 -22.45 -3.81 26.89
C GLY A 521 -22.61 -3.55 25.41
N HIS A 522 -22.05 -4.44 24.57
CA HIS A 522 -22.11 -4.38 23.11
C HIS A 522 -23.52 -4.52 22.55
N GLN A 523 -24.42 -5.12 23.33
CA GLN A 523 -25.84 -5.21 22.99
C GLN A 523 -26.11 -5.98 21.69
N ILE A 524 -25.27 -6.97 21.40
CA ILE A 524 -25.38 -7.87 20.26
C ILE A 524 -26.76 -8.56 20.29
N GLY A 525 -27.50 -8.43 19.18
CA GLY A 525 -28.82 -9.02 19.01
C GLY A 525 -28.76 -10.54 18.86
N TRP A 526 -29.87 -11.23 19.17
CA TRP A 526 -30.01 -12.68 19.06
C TRP A 526 -28.95 -13.53 19.80
N PHE A 527 -28.24 -12.92 20.75
CA PHE A 527 -27.34 -13.58 21.70
C PHE A 527 -28.05 -13.68 23.06
N SER A 528 -28.43 -14.89 23.49
CA SER A 528 -29.08 -15.11 24.79
C SER A 528 -28.16 -15.83 25.79
N GLU A 529 -28.69 -16.24 26.94
CA GLU A 529 -27.96 -17.07 27.91
C GLU A 529 -27.80 -18.53 27.42
N ASP A 530 -28.58 -18.94 26.41
CA ASP A 530 -28.52 -20.28 25.83
C ASP A 530 -27.46 -20.40 24.71
N GLU A 531 -26.90 -19.29 24.22
CA GLU A 531 -25.91 -19.24 23.13
C GLU A 531 -24.60 -18.56 23.56
N GLU A 532 -24.02 -19.01 24.68
CA GLU A 532 -22.76 -18.45 25.20
C GLU A 532 -21.50 -19.07 24.59
N ASP A 533 -21.63 -20.16 23.82
CA ASP A 533 -20.55 -20.70 23.02
C ASP A 533 -20.66 -20.30 21.54
N TYR A 534 -19.51 -20.22 20.89
CA TYR A 534 -19.38 -19.79 19.51
C TYR A 534 -20.21 -20.63 18.53
N ASP A 535 -20.26 -21.96 18.71
CA ASP A 535 -20.97 -22.86 17.79
C ASP A 535 -22.48 -22.63 17.86
N GLY A 536 -23.03 -22.58 19.07
CA GLY A 536 -24.44 -22.29 19.30
C GLY A 536 -24.85 -20.91 18.77
N TRP A 537 -24.01 -19.89 19.01
CA TRP A 537 -24.25 -18.56 18.46
C TRP A 537 -24.18 -18.53 16.93
N ARG A 538 -23.18 -19.18 16.32
CA ARG A 538 -23.01 -19.25 14.86
C ARG A 538 -24.21 -19.89 14.19
N GLU A 539 -24.71 -21.00 14.72
CA GLU A 539 -25.93 -21.67 14.20
C GLU A 539 -27.15 -20.75 14.31
N ARG A 540 -27.30 -20.08 15.46
CA ARG A 540 -28.41 -19.17 15.73
C ARG A 540 -28.41 -17.99 14.77
N ILE A 541 -27.28 -17.28 14.66
CA ILE A 541 -27.18 -16.09 13.82
C ILE A 541 -27.29 -16.45 12.32
N GLY A 542 -26.71 -17.58 11.90
CA GLY A 542 -26.86 -18.11 10.54
C GLY A 542 -28.32 -18.44 10.18
N SER A 543 -29.07 -18.98 11.13
CA SER A 543 -30.51 -19.26 10.96
C SER A 543 -31.34 -17.97 10.83
N VAL A 544 -31.05 -16.96 11.67
CA VAL A 544 -31.74 -15.65 11.62
C VAL A 544 -31.41 -14.91 10.32
N ARG A 545 -30.13 -14.89 9.92
CA ARG A 545 -29.67 -14.35 8.64
C ARG A 545 -30.43 -14.98 7.48
N SER A 546 -30.47 -16.31 7.42
CA SER A 546 -31.12 -17.06 6.33
C SER A 546 -32.61 -16.77 6.23
N LEU A 547 -33.31 -16.67 7.37
CA LEU A 547 -34.72 -16.27 7.41
C LEU A 547 -34.91 -14.84 6.87
N CYS A 548 -34.10 -13.88 7.32
CA CYS A 548 -34.19 -12.50 6.85
C CYS A 548 -33.92 -12.40 5.34
N LEU A 549 -32.91 -13.11 4.82
CA LEU A 549 -32.59 -13.13 3.39
C LEU A 549 -33.71 -13.76 2.55
N GLN A 550 -34.36 -14.81 3.05
CA GLN A 550 -35.56 -15.37 2.42
C GLN A 550 -36.67 -14.32 2.34
N GLN A 551 -36.96 -13.63 3.46
CA GLN A 551 -37.99 -12.59 3.51
C GLN A 551 -37.65 -11.39 2.63
N VAL A 552 -36.37 -11.03 2.44
CA VAL A 552 -35.96 -10.01 1.46
C VAL A 552 -36.42 -10.40 0.06
N GLY A 553 -36.22 -11.65 -0.35
CA GLY A 553 -36.69 -12.15 -1.64
C GLY A 553 -38.21 -12.07 -1.81
N GLU A 554 -38.96 -12.33 -0.74
CA GLU A 554 -40.42 -12.29 -0.73
C GLU A 554 -40.99 -10.85 -0.70
N LEU A 555 -40.35 -9.95 0.04
CA LEU A 555 -40.90 -8.63 0.38
C LEU A 555 -40.35 -7.46 -0.45
N THR A 556 -39.28 -7.64 -1.24
CA THR A 556 -38.67 -6.56 -2.04
C THR A 556 -39.66 -5.84 -2.95
N ASN A 557 -40.55 -6.58 -3.61
CA ASN A 557 -41.58 -6.03 -4.51
C ASN A 557 -42.99 -6.12 -3.90
N SER A 558 -43.09 -6.27 -2.57
CA SER A 558 -44.36 -6.36 -1.86
C SER A 558 -44.87 -4.98 -1.43
N ASP A 559 -46.19 -4.81 -1.47
CA ASP A 559 -46.88 -3.63 -0.93
C ASP A 559 -47.17 -3.75 0.59
N ASP A 560 -46.75 -4.85 1.23
CA ASP A 560 -46.90 -5.07 2.67
C ASP A 560 -45.89 -4.21 3.46
N VAL A 561 -46.30 -2.98 3.75
CA VAL A 561 -45.47 -1.99 4.48
C VAL A 561 -45.14 -2.45 5.90
N GLU A 562 -46.05 -3.15 6.58
CA GLU A 562 -45.83 -3.59 7.96
C GLU A 562 -44.76 -4.68 8.01
N ALA A 563 -44.89 -5.71 7.17
CA ALA A 563 -43.89 -6.78 7.08
C ALA A 563 -42.53 -6.25 6.61
N ARG A 564 -42.51 -5.32 5.65
CA ARG A 564 -41.26 -4.66 5.21
C ARG A 564 -40.60 -3.85 6.31
N THR A 565 -41.39 -3.15 7.13
CA THR A 565 -40.88 -2.37 8.27
C THR A 565 -40.30 -3.26 9.36
N GLU A 566 -40.94 -4.40 9.65
CA GLU A 566 -40.43 -5.39 10.58
C GLU A 566 -39.09 -5.98 10.08
N LEU A 567 -39.03 -6.39 8.82
CA LEU A 567 -37.81 -6.92 8.22
C LEU A 567 -36.66 -5.88 8.21
N LEU A 568 -36.94 -4.61 7.91
CA LEU A 568 -35.93 -3.54 8.00
C LEU A 568 -35.36 -3.40 9.42
N ARG A 569 -36.20 -3.53 10.46
CA ARG A 569 -35.74 -3.49 11.85
C ARG A 569 -34.85 -4.68 12.20
N ASP A 570 -35.21 -5.87 11.73
CA ASP A 570 -34.43 -7.08 11.95
C ASP A 570 -33.07 -7.00 11.23
N LEU A 571 -33.06 -6.58 9.96
CA LEU A 571 -31.84 -6.38 9.20
C LEU A 571 -30.94 -5.28 9.79
N HIS A 572 -31.50 -4.16 10.25
CA HIS A 572 -30.73 -3.14 10.98
C HIS A 572 -30.13 -3.70 12.26
N GLY A 573 -30.88 -4.54 12.98
CA GLY A 573 -30.39 -5.25 14.16
C GLY A 573 -29.23 -6.18 13.83
N LEU A 574 -29.31 -6.93 12.72
CA LEU A 574 -28.25 -7.82 12.26
C LEU A 574 -26.99 -7.05 11.89
N VAL A 575 -27.11 -6.00 11.06
CA VAL A 575 -25.96 -5.18 10.66
C VAL A 575 -25.30 -4.53 11.88
N ALA A 576 -26.08 -3.91 12.78
CA ALA A 576 -25.55 -3.30 14.00
C ALA A 576 -24.89 -4.32 14.95
N SER A 577 -25.41 -5.55 14.99
CA SER A 577 -24.78 -6.62 15.78
C SER A 577 -23.47 -7.08 15.14
N ALA A 578 -23.43 -7.21 13.81
CA ALA A 578 -22.24 -7.64 13.10
C ALA A 578 -21.11 -6.62 13.21
N THR A 579 -21.35 -5.36 12.87
CA THR A 579 -20.34 -4.28 12.92
C THR A 579 -19.82 -4.04 14.33
N GLN A 580 -20.69 -4.12 15.34
CA GLN A 580 -20.29 -4.02 16.75
C GLN A 580 -19.39 -5.19 17.18
N LEU A 581 -19.63 -6.40 16.64
CA LEU A 581 -18.80 -7.56 16.90
C LEU A 581 -17.43 -7.45 16.20
N TYR A 582 -17.40 -7.00 14.93
CA TYR A 582 -16.14 -6.71 14.24
C TYR A 582 -15.32 -5.66 14.99
N TYR A 583 -15.94 -4.56 15.41
CA TYR A 583 -15.30 -3.55 16.22
C TYR A 583 -14.72 -4.12 17.53
N ALA A 584 -15.48 -4.95 18.24
CA ALA A 584 -15.03 -5.59 19.46
C ALA A 584 -13.88 -6.59 19.23
N ALA A 585 -13.83 -7.17 18.02
CA ALA A 585 -12.78 -8.07 17.56
C ALA A 585 -11.56 -7.36 16.98
N GLY A 586 -11.53 -6.02 16.99
CA GLY A 586 -10.44 -5.20 16.45
C GLY A 586 -10.39 -5.12 14.93
N VAL A 587 -11.50 -5.43 14.24
CA VAL A 587 -11.60 -5.42 12.77
C VAL A 587 -12.37 -4.18 12.30
N ASP A 588 -11.73 -3.40 11.44
CA ASP A 588 -12.29 -2.18 10.88
C ASP A 588 -13.12 -2.48 9.63
N VAL A 589 -14.42 -2.17 9.69
CA VAL A 589 -15.36 -2.49 8.60
C VAL A 589 -15.54 -1.29 7.68
N THR A 590 -15.40 -1.53 6.37
CA THR A 590 -15.71 -0.57 5.30
C THR A 590 -16.79 -1.15 4.39
N ILE A 591 -17.90 -0.43 4.23
CA ILE A 591 -19.02 -0.82 3.39
C ILE A 591 -19.11 0.14 2.20
N ASN A 592 -18.83 -0.36 1.00
CA ASN A 592 -19.02 0.37 -0.25
C ASN A 592 -20.36 0.02 -0.89
N VAL A 593 -21.28 0.99 -0.90
CA VAL A 593 -22.56 0.92 -1.61
C VAL A 593 -22.39 1.58 -2.98
N ARG A 594 -22.37 0.73 -4.02
CA ARG A 594 -22.20 1.12 -5.41
C ARG A 594 -23.52 1.53 -6.05
N VAL A 595 -23.57 2.69 -6.69
CA VAL A 595 -24.73 3.28 -7.37
C VAL A 595 -24.39 3.54 -8.83
N PRO A 596 -24.56 2.54 -9.73
CA PRO A 596 -24.10 2.66 -11.12
C PRO A 596 -24.80 3.74 -11.95
N ASP A 597 -26.01 4.14 -11.55
CA ASP A 597 -26.80 5.15 -12.27
C ASP A 597 -27.30 6.22 -11.29
N THR A 598 -26.38 7.10 -10.87
CA THR A 598 -26.68 8.22 -9.98
C THR A 598 -27.67 9.21 -10.64
N GLY A 599 -27.66 9.34 -11.96
CA GLY A 599 -28.63 10.18 -12.68
C GLY A 599 -30.07 9.68 -12.53
N MET A 600 -30.31 8.37 -12.64
CA MET A 600 -31.61 7.76 -12.34
C MET A 600 -31.98 7.85 -10.86
N LEU A 601 -31.01 7.84 -9.95
CA LEU A 601 -31.27 8.02 -8.53
C LEU A 601 -31.78 9.45 -8.24
N ILE A 602 -31.08 10.47 -8.74
CA ILE A 602 -31.39 11.88 -8.52
C ILE A 602 -32.69 12.30 -9.21
N SER A 603 -32.96 11.77 -10.41
CA SER A 603 -34.14 12.16 -11.21
C SER A 603 -35.47 11.56 -10.73
N ASP A 604 -35.45 10.53 -9.87
CA ASP A 604 -36.64 9.87 -9.31
C ASP A 604 -36.75 10.19 -7.82
N GLU A 605 -37.61 11.17 -7.46
CA GLU A 605 -37.83 11.64 -6.08
C GLU A 605 -38.00 10.50 -5.08
N ARG A 606 -38.75 9.45 -5.44
CA ARG A 606 -38.98 8.31 -4.54
C ARG A 606 -37.70 7.51 -4.29
N ARG A 607 -36.87 7.31 -5.32
CA ARG A 607 -35.59 6.59 -5.17
C ARG A 607 -34.59 7.40 -4.36
N LEU A 608 -34.57 8.71 -4.58
CA LEU A 608 -33.76 9.64 -3.81
C LEU A 608 -34.18 9.61 -2.34
N ASP A 609 -35.48 9.77 -2.03
CA ASP A 609 -36.02 9.68 -0.67
C ASP A 609 -35.70 8.33 0.00
N ASP A 610 -35.84 7.23 -0.74
CA ASP A 610 -35.48 5.89 -0.25
C ASP A 610 -33.97 5.80 0.10
N PHE A 611 -33.10 6.40 -0.72
CA PHE A 611 -31.65 6.42 -0.51
C PHE A 611 -31.24 7.31 0.66
N LEU A 612 -31.77 8.53 0.74
CA LEU A 612 -31.54 9.45 1.85
C LEU A 612 -32.10 8.88 3.17
N GLY A 613 -33.28 8.25 3.13
CA GLY A 613 -33.83 7.51 4.26
C GLY A 613 -32.95 6.33 4.69
N PHE A 614 -32.36 5.60 3.73
CA PHE A 614 -31.39 4.56 4.05
C PHE A 614 -30.17 5.14 4.78
N ALA A 615 -29.58 6.23 4.29
CA ALA A 615 -28.42 6.88 4.92
C ALA A 615 -28.77 7.35 6.35
N ARG A 616 -29.86 8.13 6.47
CA ARG A 616 -30.39 8.66 7.73
C ARG A 616 -30.56 7.60 8.81
N TYR A 617 -31.19 6.47 8.49
CA TYR A 617 -31.54 5.47 9.50
C TYR A 617 -30.47 4.40 9.73
N THR A 618 -29.60 4.16 8.75
CA THR A 618 -28.63 3.05 8.81
C THR A 618 -27.30 3.49 9.40
N ILE A 619 -26.80 4.67 9.03
CA ILE A 619 -25.46 5.15 9.41
C ILE A 619 -25.36 5.43 10.91
N PRO A 620 -26.24 6.23 11.54
CA PRO A 620 -26.15 6.52 12.99
C PRO A 620 -26.31 5.27 13.87
N LYS A 621 -26.98 4.22 13.37
CA LYS A 621 -27.10 2.94 14.08
C LYS A 621 -25.77 2.22 14.25
N GLN A 622 -24.79 2.50 13.41
CA GLN A 622 -23.46 1.89 13.46
C GLN A 622 -22.51 2.68 14.36
N SER A 623 -22.95 3.16 15.52
CA SER A 623 -22.14 3.98 16.43
C SER A 623 -21.82 3.26 17.73
N VAL A 624 -20.65 3.56 18.30
CA VAL A 624 -20.15 2.96 19.54
C VAL A 624 -19.50 4.00 20.46
N TYR A 625 -19.63 3.78 21.77
CA TYR A 625 -18.87 4.46 22.82
C TYR A 625 -18.34 3.43 23.83
N GLY A 626 -17.03 3.19 23.82
CA GLY A 626 -16.42 2.09 24.56
C GLY A 626 -17.01 0.75 24.12
N ILE A 627 -17.76 0.11 25.01
CA ILE A 627 -18.50 -1.14 24.71
C ILE A 627 -19.97 -0.90 24.36
N HIS A 628 -20.50 0.32 24.41
CA HIS A 628 -21.93 0.60 24.30
C HIS A 628 -22.34 1.05 22.90
N SER A 629 -23.52 0.65 22.44
CA SER A 629 -24.11 1.21 21.22
C SER A 629 -24.47 2.69 21.41
N GLY A 630 -23.84 3.55 20.62
CA GLY A 630 -24.07 4.99 20.63
C GLY A 630 -25.52 5.36 20.29
N TYR A 631 -26.08 4.71 19.27
CA TYR A 631 -27.49 4.85 18.90
C TYR A 631 -28.43 4.56 20.07
N ARG A 632 -28.17 3.52 20.86
CA ARG A 632 -29.03 3.21 22.02
C ARG A 632 -28.86 4.18 23.18
N MET A 633 -27.74 4.89 23.25
CA MET A 633 -27.54 5.95 24.24
C MET A 633 -28.32 7.21 23.84
N LEU A 634 -28.27 7.62 22.57
CA LEU A 634 -28.80 8.91 22.10
C LEU A 634 -30.25 8.86 21.58
N LEU A 635 -30.61 7.85 20.80
CA LEU A 635 -31.82 7.84 19.95
C LEU A 635 -32.86 6.77 20.34
N GLU A 636 -32.46 5.69 21.00
CA GLU A 636 -33.39 4.62 21.40
C GLU A 636 -34.28 5.00 22.59
N ASP A 637 -35.58 5.12 22.39
CA ASP A 637 -36.54 5.53 23.42
C ASP A 637 -37.21 4.35 24.15
N ARG A 638 -37.13 3.13 23.61
CA ARG A 638 -37.84 1.96 24.15
C ARG A 638 -37.32 1.52 25.52
N PRO A 639 -38.13 1.58 26.59
CA PRO A 639 -37.68 1.30 27.96
C PRO A 639 -37.12 -0.12 28.15
N GLU A 640 -37.67 -1.12 27.46
CA GLU A 640 -37.21 -2.51 27.55
C GLU A 640 -35.82 -2.72 26.94
N LYS A 641 -35.43 -1.91 25.94
CA LYS A 641 -34.08 -1.94 25.36
C LYS A 641 -33.08 -1.19 26.22
N LEU A 642 -33.47 -0.02 26.72
CA LEU A 642 -32.63 0.79 27.61
C LEU A 642 -32.31 0.08 28.92
N LYS A 643 -33.27 -0.63 29.52
CA LYS A 643 -33.06 -1.39 30.78
C LYS A 643 -32.03 -2.52 30.67
N ARG A 644 -31.69 -2.96 29.45
CA ARG A 644 -30.73 -4.04 29.21
C ARG A 644 -29.29 -3.55 29.09
N ARG A 645 -29.05 -2.24 29.11
CA ARG A 645 -27.70 -1.67 28.99
C ARG A 645 -26.90 -1.81 30.29
N LEU A 646 -25.60 -2.04 30.18
CA LEU A 646 -24.69 -1.82 31.30
C LEU A 646 -24.63 -0.31 31.64
N PRO A 647 -24.39 0.06 32.91
CA PRO A 647 -24.10 1.44 33.28
C PRO A 647 -22.89 1.96 32.51
N TYR A 648 -22.89 3.26 32.18
CA TYR A 648 -21.78 3.95 31.54
C TYR A 648 -21.55 5.29 32.24
N GLU A 649 -20.32 5.79 32.14
CA GLU A 649 -19.93 7.15 32.48
C GLU A 649 -19.32 7.79 31.24
N VAL A 650 -19.56 9.08 31.03
CA VAL A 650 -18.93 9.82 29.92
C VAL A 650 -17.59 10.33 30.41
N ASP A 651 -16.53 9.97 29.72
CA ASP A 651 -15.19 10.49 29.96
C ASP A 651 -15.13 11.95 29.49
N ASP A 652 -14.71 12.84 30.39
CA ASP A 652 -14.53 14.26 30.08
C ASP A 652 -13.37 14.49 29.10
N ALA A 653 -12.40 13.56 29.03
CA ALA A 653 -11.27 13.62 28.10
C ALA A 653 -11.62 13.11 26.69
N ASP A 654 -12.57 12.17 26.60
CA ASP A 654 -13.10 11.62 25.34
C ASP A 654 -14.62 11.44 25.44
N SER A 655 -15.32 12.47 24.95
CA SER A 655 -16.78 12.53 24.96
C SER A 655 -17.38 12.29 23.58
N THR A 656 -16.64 11.65 22.68
CA THR A 656 -17.06 11.41 21.30
C THR A 656 -17.35 9.94 21.02
N MET A 657 -18.44 9.67 20.29
CA MET A 657 -18.73 8.37 19.72
C MET A 657 -18.13 8.28 18.32
N HIS A 658 -17.75 7.07 17.90
CA HIS A 658 -17.27 6.80 16.55
C HIS A 658 -18.16 5.76 15.86
N LEU A 659 -18.05 5.66 14.54
CA LEU A 659 -18.72 4.61 13.80
C LEU A 659 -17.96 3.27 13.87
N THR A 660 -18.72 2.19 14.01
CA THR A 660 -18.29 0.78 13.91
C THR A 660 -18.14 0.30 12.47
N ALA A 661 -18.59 1.09 11.50
CA ALA A 661 -18.39 0.86 10.07
C ALA A 661 -18.22 2.19 9.33
N SER A 662 -17.24 2.23 8.44
CA SER A 662 -17.03 3.32 7.49
C SER A 662 -17.89 3.09 6.26
N TRP A 663 -18.53 4.14 5.75
CA TRP A 663 -19.44 4.08 4.62
C TRP A 663 -18.84 4.77 3.41
N VAL A 664 -18.77 4.06 2.28
CA VAL A 664 -18.39 4.62 0.99
C VAL A 664 -19.59 4.53 0.07
N PHE A 665 -20.03 5.66 -0.48
CA PHE A 665 -21.01 5.70 -1.56
C PHE A 665 -20.26 6.00 -2.86
N SER A 666 -20.34 5.10 -3.84
CA SER A 666 -19.65 5.27 -5.12
C SER A 666 -20.62 5.33 -6.29
N GLY A 667 -20.40 6.23 -7.24
CA GLY A 667 -21.23 6.39 -8.44
C GLY A 667 -20.73 7.53 -9.30
N SER A 668 -21.25 7.71 -10.52
CA SER A 668 -20.64 8.66 -11.49
C SER A 668 -20.69 10.14 -11.06
N THR A 669 -21.68 10.51 -10.25
CA THR A 669 -21.91 11.88 -9.76
C THR A 669 -22.34 11.85 -8.28
N MET A 670 -21.82 10.89 -7.51
CA MET A 670 -22.26 10.66 -6.13
C MET A 670 -22.08 11.88 -5.25
N ILE A 671 -21.01 12.66 -5.46
CA ILE A 671 -20.72 13.80 -4.58
C ILE A 671 -21.78 14.91 -4.68
N ASP A 672 -22.65 14.92 -5.71
CA ASP A 672 -23.78 15.86 -5.77
C ASP A 672 -24.78 15.66 -4.63
N LEU A 673 -24.79 14.47 -4.02
CA LEU A 673 -25.65 14.13 -2.89
C LEU A 673 -25.01 14.46 -1.53
N HIS A 674 -23.88 15.18 -1.50
CA HIS A 674 -23.17 15.49 -0.25
C HIS A 674 -24.09 16.18 0.76
N ASP A 675 -24.65 17.33 0.38
CA ASP A 675 -25.50 18.14 1.27
C ASP A 675 -26.81 17.42 1.59
N ASP A 676 -27.40 16.71 0.63
CA ASP A 676 -28.63 15.94 0.84
C ASP A 676 -28.42 14.81 1.87
N ILE A 677 -27.27 14.12 1.84
CA ILE A 677 -26.94 13.08 2.82
C ILE A 677 -26.63 13.69 4.18
N GLU A 678 -25.90 14.81 4.22
CA GLU A 678 -25.63 15.55 5.45
C GLU A 678 -26.94 15.95 6.14
N ASP A 679 -27.81 16.65 5.42
CA ASP A 679 -29.13 17.08 5.90
C ASP A 679 -29.95 15.87 6.37
N ALA A 680 -29.97 14.79 5.60
CA ALA A 680 -30.72 13.58 5.95
C ALA A 680 -30.24 12.96 7.26
N ILE A 681 -28.94 12.92 7.52
CA ILE A 681 -28.37 12.42 8.78
C ILE A 681 -28.62 13.42 9.92
N GLU A 682 -28.44 14.73 9.69
CA GLU A 682 -28.65 15.77 10.69
C GLU A 682 -30.09 15.80 11.21
N MET A 683 -31.08 15.40 10.39
CA MET A 683 -32.48 15.27 10.82
C MET A 683 -32.67 14.38 12.06
N GLU A 684 -31.78 13.42 12.32
CA GLU A 684 -31.85 12.57 13.53
C GLU A 684 -31.61 13.37 14.83
N THR A 685 -31.06 14.59 14.75
CA THR A 685 -30.97 15.50 15.90
C THR A 685 -32.34 15.78 16.52
N ASN A 686 -33.40 15.77 15.72
CA ASN A 686 -34.77 15.98 16.18
C ASN A 686 -35.35 14.76 16.93
N GLU A 687 -34.71 13.60 16.81
CA GLU A 687 -35.13 12.33 17.41
C GLU A 687 -34.33 12.00 18.69
N ILE A 688 -33.47 12.92 19.15
CA ILE A 688 -32.72 12.76 20.40
C ILE A 688 -33.69 12.55 21.56
N ARG A 689 -33.42 11.52 22.38
CA ARG A 689 -34.23 11.19 23.55
C ARG A 689 -34.42 12.41 24.46
N GLU A 690 -35.65 12.60 24.92
CA GLU A 690 -36.03 13.72 25.80
C GLU A 690 -35.14 13.84 27.06
N ALA A 691 -34.73 12.70 27.64
CA ALA A 691 -33.85 12.68 28.81
C ALA A 691 -32.45 13.27 28.52
N ILE A 692 -31.91 13.04 27.32
CA ILE A 692 -30.63 13.61 26.87
C ILE A 692 -30.82 15.09 26.50
N ALA A 693 -31.83 15.39 25.68
CA ALA A 693 -32.11 16.75 25.22
C ALA A 693 -32.35 17.74 26.37
N ASN A 694 -33.00 17.29 27.46
CA ASN A 694 -33.24 18.09 28.66
C ASN A 694 -32.10 18.05 29.70
N GLY A 695 -31.00 17.35 29.42
CA GLY A 695 -29.84 17.20 30.32
C GLY A 695 -30.13 16.39 31.59
N GLN A 696 -31.15 15.54 31.60
CA GLN A 696 -31.45 14.64 32.72
C GLN A 696 -30.51 13.43 32.78
N GLU A 697 -29.97 13.04 31.63
CA GLU A 697 -29.05 11.95 31.44
C GLU A 697 -27.89 12.45 30.54
N SER A 698 -26.65 12.18 30.93
CA SER A 698 -25.47 12.55 30.11
C SER A 698 -25.25 11.50 29.02
N ALA A 699 -24.81 11.95 27.84
CA ALA A 699 -24.37 11.08 26.76
C ALA A 699 -23.22 11.74 25.97
N PRO A 700 -22.31 10.94 25.40
CA PRO A 700 -21.30 11.43 24.48
C PRO A 700 -21.95 11.95 23.18
N VAL A 701 -21.22 12.80 22.46
CA VAL A 701 -21.65 13.35 21.17
C VAL A 701 -21.28 12.35 20.07
N MET A 702 -22.19 12.07 19.15
CA MET A 702 -21.88 11.30 17.95
C MET A 702 -21.42 12.25 16.84
N GLU A 703 -20.18 12.09 16.39
CA GLU A 703 -19.63 12.84 15.26
C GLU A 703 -19.58 11.92 14.03
N ILE A 704 -20.28 12.31 12.97
CA ILE A 704 -20.31 11.59 11.70
C ILE A 704 -19.69 12.51 10.63
N PRO A 705 -18.41 12.32 10.27
CA PRO A 705 -17.80 13.07 9.20
C PRO A 705 -18.41 12.64 7.86
N VAL A 706 -18.79 13.61 7.03
CA VAL A 706 -19.19 13.43 5.64
C VAL A 706 -18.11 14.08 4.77
N GLN A 707 -17.48 13.29 3.91
CA GLN A 707 -16.27 13.68 3.20
C GLN A 707 -16.34 13.36 1.72
N ILE A 708 -15.57 14.13 0.93
CA ILE A 708 -15.40 13.93 -0.50
C ILE A 708 -14.10 13.18 -0.76
N GLY A 709 -14.18 11.94 -1.26
CA GLY A 709 -13.01 11.11 -1.54
C GLY A 709 -12.18 11.57 -2.75
N ASN A 710 -12.77 12.37 -3.65
CA ASN A 710 -12.12 12.85 -4.86
C ASN A 710 -11.40 14.21 -4.69
N SER A 711 -11.36 14.78 -3.49
CA SER A 711 -10.78 16.10 -3.23
C SER A 711 -9.26 16.10 -3.37
N TYR A 712 -8.66 17.27 -3.63
CA TYR A 712 -7.20 17.41 -3.72
C TYR A 712 -6.49 16.88 -2.47
N SER A 713 -6.97 17.22 -1.27
CA SER A 713 -6.40 16.75 -0.01
C SER A 713 -6.51 15.24 0.15
N ALA A 714 -7.60 14.64 -0.34
CA ALA A 714 -7.74 13.20 -0.33
C ALA A 714 -6.69 12.50 -1.19
N ILE A 715 -6.54 12.95 -2.43
CA ILE A 715 -5.56 12.41 -3.37
C ILE A 715 -4.13 12.64 -2.88
N ARG A 716 -3.84 13.82 -2.33
CA ARG A 716 -2.54 14.14 -1.72
C ARG A 716 -2.17 13.13 -0.64
N ASN A 717 -3.07 12.86 0.30
CA ASN A 717 -2.82 11.89 1.36
C ASN A 717 -2.61 10.47 0.81
N HIS A 718 -3.37 10.05 -0.19
CA HIS A 718 -3.14 8.74 -0.81
C HIS A 718 -1.75 8.62 -1.41
N VAL A 719 -1.27 9.65 -2.12
CA VAL A 719 0.08 9.64 -2.69
C VAL A 719 1.14 9.57 -1.58
N GLU A 720 0.98 10.33 -0.49
CA GLU A 720 1.87 10.27 0.68
C GLU A 720 1.85 8.91 1.39
N ASP A 721 0.67 8.33 1.62
CA ASP A 721 0.50 7.04 2.29
C ASP A 721 1.16 5.91 1.49
N TYR A 722 0.93 5.88 0.17
CA TYR A 722 1.56 4.91 -0.72
C TYR A 722 3.09 5.08 -0.78
N ALA A 723 3.57 6.32 -0.84
CA ALA A 723 5.01 6.60 -0.81
C ALA A 723 5.64 6.09 0.50
N SER A 724 5.02 6.44 1.63
CA SER A 724 5.47 6.05 2.97
C SER A 724 5.49 4.53 3.16
N ALA A 725 4.43 3.83 2.74
CA ALA A 725 4.32 2.37 2.85
C ALA A 725 5.43 1.62 2.08
N LYS A 726 6.00 2.26 1.04
CA LYS A 726 7.09 1.69 0.23
C LYS A 726 8.45 2.29 0.54
N ASN A 727 8.56 3.10 1.61
CA ASN A 727 9.77 3.82 2.00
C ASN A 727 10.30 4.78 0.92
N TYR A 728 9.42 5.28 0.04
CA TYR A 728 9.78 6.38 -0.85
C TYR A 728 9.68 7.70 -0.09
N GLN A 729 10.66 8.58 -0.29
CA GLN A 729 10.57 9.97 0.14
C GLN A 729 9.77 10.77 -0.90
N VAL A 730 8.97 11.73 -0.43
CA VAL A 730 8.35 12.74 -1.28
C VAL A 730 8.85 14.09 -0.79
N ALA A 731 9.33 14.96 -1.69
CA ALA A 731 9.79 16.29 -1.28
C ALA A 731 8.58 17.17 -0.96
N HIS A 732 8.66 17.93 0.14
CA HIS A 732 7.65 18.93 0.48
C HIS A 732 8.11 20.33 0.04
N GLN A 733 7.14 21.20 -0.24
CA GLN A 733 7.40 22.62 -0.44
C GLN A 733 8.15 23.18 0.80
N GLU A 734 9.24 23.93 0.59
CA GLU A 734 10.17 24.48 1.60
C GLU A 734 11.38 23.60 2.01
N ASP A 735 11.49 22.37 1.52
CA ASP A 735 12.69 21.55 1.75
C ASP A 735 13.90 22.09 0.96
N ILE A 736 15.09 22.09 1.60
CA ILE A 736 16.36 22.63 1.07
C ILE A 736 16.83 21.90 -0.22
N HIS A 737 16.15 20.82 -0.60
CA HIS A 737 16.35 20.06 -1.84
C HIS A 737 15.40 20.56 -2.92
N GLU A 738 15.54 21.85 -3.30
CA GLU A 738 14.73 22.60 -4.28
C GLU A 738 14.76 22.05 -5.73
N GLY A 739 15.21 20.81 -5.91
CA GLY A 739 15.00 20.05 -7.14
C GLY A 739 14.98 18.57 -6.82
N LYS A 740 13.79 17.94 -6.93
CA LYS A 740 13.59 16.68 -7.68
C LYS A 740 12.19 16.06 -7.64
N GLN A 741 11.20 16.63 -6.94
CA GLN A 741 9.75 16.71 -7.29
C GLN A 741 8.87 16.88 -6.05
N ASP A 742 8.18 18.01 -5.96
CA ASP A 742 7.23 18.33 -4.90
C ASP A 742 5.99 17.42 -4.97
N LEU A 743 5.48 16.95 -3.83
CA LEU A 743 4.22 16.25 -3.72
C LEU A 743 3.08 16.96 -4.47
N GLU A 744 3.00 18.29 -4.38
CA GLU A 744 1.97 19.05 -5.10
C GLU A 744 2.04 18.82 -6.62
N ARG A 745 3.26 18.75 -7.18
CA ARG A 745 3.48 18.48 -8.62
C ARG A 745 2.98 17.08 -9.00
N LEU A 746 3.22 16.06 -8.15
CA LEU A 746 2.73 14.69 -8.39
C LEU A 746 1.20 14.61 -8.32
N VAL A 747 0.59 15.27 -7.32
CA VAL A 747 -0.88 15.29 -7.17
C VAL A 747 -1.55 16.02 -8.33
N ARG A 748 -0.98 17.14 -8.78
CA ARG A 748 -1.45 17.87 -9.97
C ARG A 748 -1.42 17.01 -11.24
N LEU A 749 -0.46 16.09 -11.37
CA LEU A 749 -0.44 15.12 -12.47
C LEU A 749 -1.65 14.15 -12.41
N PHE A 750 -2.06 13.70 -11.23
CA PHE A 750 -3.31 12.94 -11.11
C PHE A 750 -4.53 13.77 -11.46
N LEU A 751 -4.65 14.99 -10.93
CA LEU A 751 -5.79 15.86 -11.22
C LEU A 751 -5.92 16.20 -12.71
N ARG A 752 -4.81 16.51 -13.38
CA ARG A 752 -4.82 16.89 -14.81
C ARG A 752 -5.21 15.73 -15.72
N VAL A 753 -4.83 14.50 -15.36
CA VAL A 753 -5.05 13.30 -16.19
C VAL A 753 -6.38 12.63 -15.91
N LEU A 754 -6.83 12.62 -14.65
CA LEU A 754 -8.03 11.90 -14.22
C LEU A 754 -9.26 12.82 -14.02
N GLY A 755 -9.07 14.14 -14.00
CA GLY A 755 -10.15 15.10 -13.85
C GLY A 755 -11.12 15.11 -15.03
N THR A 756 -12.37 15.47 -14.74
CA THR A 756 -13.46 15.58 -15.73
C THR A 756 -13.81 17.04 -15.98
N GLU A 757 -14.50 17.30 -17.10
CA GLU A 757 -14.86 18.67 -17.51
C GLU A 757 -15.60 19.44 -16.40
N ASP A 758 -16.54 18.78 -15.73
CA ASP A 758 -17.35 19.35 -14.66
C ASP A 758 -16.59 19.46 -13.33
N ARG A 759 -15.60 18.57 -13.11
CA ARG A 759 -14.86 18.46 -11.84
C ARG A 759 -13.35 18.40 -12.10
N PRO A 760 -12.76 19.48 -12.65
CA PRO A 760 -11.36 19.49 -13.06
C PRO A 760 -10.36 19.52 -11.90
N HIS A 761 -10.83 19.76 -10.68
CA HIS A 761 -10.05 19.81 -9.44
C HIS A 761 -10.09 18.48 -8.66
N ARG A 762 -10.65 17.43 -9.26
CA ARG A 762 -10.93 16.15 -8.58
C ARG A 762 -10.33 14.99 -9.38
N ALA A 763 -9.93 13.94 -8.67
CA ALA A 763 -9.53 12.67 -9.29
C ALA A 763 -10.17 11.50 -8.54
N CYS A 764 -10.36 10.37 -9.20
CA CYS A 764 -10.94 9.18 -8.57
C CYS A 764 -9.89 8.50 -7.67
N PRO A 765 -10.15 8.32 -6.35
CA PRO A 765 -9.19 7.67 -5.45
C PRO A 765 -8.90 6.22 -5.84
N HIS A 766 -9.89 5.50 -6.42
CA HIS A 766 -9.66 4.13 -6.90
C HIS A 766 -8.69 4.09 -8.09
N ASP A 767 -8.82 5.04 -9.04
CA ASP A 767 -7.91 5.12 -10.20
C ASP A 767 -6.50 5.56 -9.77
N VAL A 768 -6.40 6.45 -8.76
CA VAL A 768 -5.11 6.83 -8.16
C VAL A 768 -4.45 5.63 -7.47
N ALA A 769 -5.19 4.89 -6.65
CA ALA A 769 -4.68 3.69 -5.99
C ALA A 769 -4.22 2.63 -6.98
N GLU A 770 -4.99 2.37 -8.04
CA GLU A 770 -4.60 1.47 -9.12
C GLU A 770 -3.29 1.90 -9.80
N ALA A 771 -3.16 3.19 -10.14
CA ALA A 771 -1.91 3.71 -10.70
C ALA A 771 -0.72 3.53 -9.74
N MET A 772 -0.91 3.80 -8.44
CA MET A 772 0.14 3.64 -7.43
C MET A 772 0.52 2.17 -7.19
N LEU A 773 -0.44 1.24 -7.29
CA LEU A 773 -0.16 -0.20 -7.24
C LEU A 773 0.73 -0.65 -8.41
N HIS A 774 0.49 -0.12 -9.61
CA HIS A 774 1.37 -0.36 -10.75
C HIS A 774 2.78 0.24 -10.54
N VAL A 775 2.88 1.46 -9.99
CA VAL A 775 4.18 2.05 -9.63
C VAL A 775 4.95 1.17 -8.66
N ALA A 776 4.27 0.64 -7.63
CA ALA A 776 4.88 -0.20 -6.60
C ALA A 776 5.45 -1.53 -7.12
N GLN A 777 4.96 -2.03 -8.26
CA GLN A 777 5.51 -3.25 -8.90
C GLN A 777 6.64 -2.96 -9.87
N SER A 778 6.91 -1.69 -10.20
CA SER A 778 8.03 -1.37 -11.08
C SER A 778 9.36 -1.75 -10.43
N SER A 779 10.24 -2.41 -11.18
CA SER A 779 11.55 -2.88 -10.68
C SER A 779 12.59 -1.75 -10.55
N ARG A 780 12.14 -0.49 -10.55
CA ARG A 780 13.01 0.68 -10.53
C ARG A 780 13.19 1.13 -9.07
N ASN A 781 14.37 0.86 -8.51
CA ASN A 781 14.71 1.30 -7.16
C ASN A 781 15.14 2.77 -7.17
N TYR A 782 14.28 3.67 -6.69
CA TYR A 782 14.60 5.07 -6.44
C TYR A 782 14.30 5.44 -4.98
N ASP A 783 15.01 6.42 -4.44
CA ASP A 783 14.70 6.97 -3.10
C ASP A 783 13.43 7.87 -3.11
N PHE A 784 12.99 8.31 -4.30
CA PHE A 784 11.86 9.23 -4.51
C PHE A 784 10.93 8.76 -5.63
N ILE A 785 9.63 9.04 -5.50
CA ILE A 785 8.66 8.83 -6.58
C ILE A 785 8.82 9.90 -7.65
N THR A 786 8.93 9.49 -8.92
CA THR A 786 9.08 10.44 -10.02
C THR A 786 7.80 10.67 -10.86
N VAL A 787 7.72 11.78 -11.60
CA VAL A 787 6.71 12.07 -12.63
C VAL A 787 6.66 10.96 -13.68
N ARG A 788 7.81 10.35 -14.00
CA ARG A 788 7.90 9.21 -14.91
C ARG A 788 7.25 7.97 -14.31
N ASP A 789 7.41 7.75 -13.01
CA ASP A 789 6.79 6.62 -12.32
C ASP A 789 5.27 6.81 -12.26
N ILE A 790 4.78 7.99 -11.85
CA ILE A 790 3.35 8.30 -11.90
C ILE A 790 2.80 8.18 -13.33
N SER A 791 3.56 8.62 -14.34
CA SER A 791 3.15 8.48 -15.74
C SER A 791 3.04 7.02 -16.18
N TYR A 792 3.95 6.17 -15.71
CA TYR A 792 3.86 4.72 -15.90
C TYR A 792 2.64 4.13 -15.18
N GLY A 793 2.38 4.51 -13.92
CA GLY A 793 1.19 4.07 -13.19
C GLY A 793 -0.11 4.46 -13.92
N LEU A 794 -0.20 5.71 -14.37
CA LEU A 794 -1.32 6.23 -15.15
C LEU A 794 -1.46 5.57 -16.52
N SER A 795 -0.35 5.21 -17.17
CA SER A 795 -0.38 4.52 -18.46
C SER A 795 -1.03 3.15 -18.34
N ASN A 796 -0.90 2.47 -17.19
CA ASN A 796 -1.48 1.16 -16.95
C ASN A 796 -3.00 1.19 -16.77
N LEU A 797 -3.60 2.35 -16.47
CA LEU A 797 -5.04 2.48 -16.32
C LEU A 797 -5.81 2.15 -17.62
N PRO A 798 -7.10 1.79 -17.51
CA PRO A 798 -7.95 1.59 -18.68
C PRO A 798 -8.07 2.86 -19.53
N THR A 799 -8.18 2.70 -20.85
CA THR A 799 -8.31 3.84 -21.79
C THR A 799 -9.52 4.73 -21.51
N LYS A 800 -10.56 4.24 -20.85
CA LYS A 800 -11.73 5.05 -20.45
C LYS A 800 -11.45 5.98 -19.24
N ARG A 801 -10.30 5.82 -18.58
CA ARG A 801 -9.89 6.56 -17.38
C ARG A 801 -8.81 7.62 -17.65
N LEU A 802 -7.90 7.35 -18.58
CA LEU A 802 -6.83 8.29 -18.96
C LEU A 802 -7.40 9.45 -19.81
N LEU A 803 -7.27 10.70 -19.36
CA LEU A 803 -7.81 11.90 -20.02
C LEU A 803 -9.27 11.68 -20.47
N PRO A 804 -10.19 11.50 -19.51
CA PRO A 804 -11.50 10.88 -19.73
C PRO A 804 -12.44 11.67 -20.67
N GLU A 805 -12.11 12.92 -20.99
CA GLU A 805 -12.84 13.80 -21.91
C GLU A 805 -12.36 13.70 -23.36
N LEU A 806 -11.22 13.03 -23.61
CA LEU A 806 -10.74 12.81 -24.96
C LEU A 806 -11.48 11.67 -25.66
N PRO A 807 -11.58 11.71 -27.01
CA PRO A 807 -12.15 10.61 -27.76
C PRO A 807 -11.37 9.30 -27.53
N PRO A 808 -12.02 8.13 -27.46
CA PRO A 808 -11.35 6.85 -27.17
C PRO A 808 -10.15 6.54 -28.07
N THR A 809 -10.20 6.93 -29.34
CA THR A 809 -9.08 6.73 -30.28
C THR A 809 -7.88 7.61 -29.99
N ALA A 810 -8.07 8.81 -29.41
CA ALA A 810 -6.97 9.68 -28.98
C ALA A 810 -6.31 9.10 -27.73
N THR A 811 -7.10 8.62 -26.77
CA THR A 811 -6.58 7.99 -25.56
C THR A 811 -5.88 6.66 -25.84
N LYS A 812 -6.42 5.83 -26.75
CA LYS A 812 -5.74 4.60 -27.23
C LYS A 812 -4.36 4.92 -27.83
N LEU A 813 -4.27 5.96 -28.65
CA LEU A 813 -3.02 6.43 -29.23
C LEU A 813 -2.04 6.85 -28.11
N LEU A 814 -2.47 7.72 -27.19
CA LEU A 814 -1.63 8.17 -26.08
C LEU A 814 -1.15 7.02 -25.19
N LYS A 815 -2.05 6.13 -24.77
CA LYS A 815 -1.71 4.94 -23.97
C LYS A 815 -0.67 4.08 -24.68
N THR A 816 -0.85 3.84 -25.98
CA THR A 816 0.12 3.07 -26.79
C THR A 816 1.52 3.69 -26.76
N LEU A 817 1.62 5.02 -26.78
CA LEU A 817 2.91 5.71 -26.69
C LEU A 817 3.48 5.72 -25.27
N LEU A 818 2.65 5.78 -24.24
CA LEU A 818 3.09 5.73 -22.84
C LEU A 818 3.57 4.33 -22.42
N ASP A 819 2.96 3.29 -22.99
CA ASP A 819 3.33 1.88 -22.75
C ASP A 819 4.56 1.44 -23.57
N ALA A 820 5.04 2.27 -24.49
CA ALA A 820 6.20 1.97 -25.33
C ALA A 820 7.52 2.34 -24.64
N ASP A 821 8.48 1.40 -24.62
CA ASP A 821 9.82 1.65 -24.10
C ASP A 821 10.68 2.54 -25.03
N ASP A 822 10.39 2.49 -26.34
CA ASP A 822 11.09 3.22 -27.39
C ASP A 822 10.11 4.07 -28.22
N PRO A 823 10.55 5.21 -28.80
CA PRO A 823 9.70 6.02 -29.66
C PRO A 823 9.16 5.22 -30.85
N MET A 824 7.88 5.39 -31.15
CA MET A 824 7.14 4.58 -32.14
C MET A 824 6.89 5.30 -33.46
N GLY A 825 6.96 4.58 -34.57
CA GLY A 825 6.60 5.10 -35.90
C GLY A 825 5.09 5.09 -36.17
N ARG A 826 4.63 5.84 -37.19
CA ARG A 826 3.21 5.93 -37.58
C ARG A 826 2.53 4.55 -37.74
N SER A 827 3.14 3.65 -38.52
CA SER A 827 2.55 2.33 -38.79
C SER A 827 2.45 1.48 -37.53
N GLU A 828 3.48 1.51 -36.68
CA GLU A 828 3.50 0.76 -35.41
C GLU A 828 2.40 1.27 -34.47
N ILE A 829 2.21 2.59 -34.36
CA ILE A 829 1.16 3.19 -33.53
C ILE A 829 -0.23 2.77 -34.02
N ILE A 830 -0.48 2.84 -35.34
CA ILE A 830 -1.79 2.51 -35.94
C ILE A 830 -2.16 1.05 -35.68
N ASP A 831 -1.20 0.15 -35.87
CA ASP A 831 -1.39 -1.29 -35.70
C ASP A 831 -1.57 -1.66 -34.21
N THR A 832 -0.73 -1.14 -33.32
CA THR A 832 -0.78 -1.46 -31.88
C THR A 832 -1.99 -0.84 -31.18
N ALA A 833 -2.34 0.41 -31.50
CA ALA A 833 -3.48 1.09 -30.88
C ALA A 833 -4.84 0.60 -31.41
N ASP A 834 -4.86 -0.21 -32.48
CA ASP A 834 -6.06 -0.63 -33.21
C ASP A 834 -6.96 0.58 -33.57
N ILE A 835 -6.38 1.53 -34.32
CA ILE A 835 -7.05 2.74 -34.80
C ILE A 835 -6.91 2.89 -36.31
N SER A 836 -7.80 3.69 -36.93
CA SER A 836 -7.68 3.97 -38.36
C SER A 836 -6.58 4.99 -38.65
N GLU A 837 -5.98 4.93 -39.86
CA GLU A 837 -5.07 5.98 -40.35
C GLU A 837 -5.64 7.39 -40.20
N SER A 838 -6.93 7.55 -40.53
CA SER A 838 -7.62 8.84 -40.41
C SER A 838 -7.80 9.32 -38.98
N SER A 839 -7.85 8.39 -38.01
CA SER A 839 -7.90 8.70 -36.57
C SER A 839 -6.52 9.13 -36.09
N TYR A 840 -5.47 8.42 -36.50
CA TYR A 840 -4.09 8.80 -36.19
C TYR A 840 -3.79 10.23 -36.70
N ASP A 841 -4.02 10.49 -38.00
CA ASP A 841 -3.70 11.80 -38.60
C ASP A 841 -4.51 12.95 -37.95
N ARG A 842 -5.69 12.64 -37.41
CA ARG A 842 -6.55 13.59 -36.69
C ARG A 842 -6.02 13.95 -35.30
N TYR A 843 -5.55 12.98 -34.53
CA TYR A 843 -5.26 13.17 -33.11
C TYR A 843 -3.77 13.30 -32.77
N ILE A 844 -2.86 12.83 -33.63
CA ILE A 844 -1.42 12.94 -33.37
C ILE A 844 -0.98 14.40 -33.24
N ASN A 845 -1.44 15.26 -34.15
CA ASN A 845 -1.11 16.68 -34.13
C ASN A 845 -1.79 17.41 -32.96
N GLU A 846 -2.97 16.95 -32.55
CA GLU A 846 -3.67 17.50 -31.39
C GLU A 846 -2.88 17.20 -30.11
N LEU A 847 -2.48 15.95 -29.87
CA LEU A 847 -1.67 15.58 -28.71
C LEU A 847 -0.30 16.29 -28.71
N ALA A 848 0.30 16.49 -29.89
CA ALA A 848 1.57 17.20 -30.04
C ALA A 848 1.43 18.71 -29.73
N ALA A 849 0.31 19.33 -30.11
CA ALA A 849 0.05 20.75 -29.80
C ALA A 849 -0.09 21.01 -28.29
N TRP A 850 -0.51 20.00 -27.53
CA TRP A 850 -0.54 20.05 -26.07
C TRP A 850 0.79 19.69 -25.41
N ASP A 851 1.82 19.35 -26.19
CA ASP A 851 3.15 18.92 -25.73
C ASP A 851 3.09 17.70 -24.80
N ILE A 852 2.11 16.82 -25.03
CA ILE A 852 1.98 15.53 -24.34
C ILE A 852 2.67 14.42 -25.13
N ILE A 853 2.95 14.67 -26.40
CA ILE A 853 3.80 13.80 -27.24
C ILE A 853 4.79 14.66 -28.03
N GLU A 854 5.96 14.09 -28.30
CA GLU A 854 7.01 14.75 -29.06
C GLU A 854 7.49 13.91 -30.25
N PRO A 855 7.87 14.54 -31.38
CA PRO A 855 8.54 13.85 -32.47
C PRO A 855 10.03 13.63 -32.17
N ARG A 856 10.51 12.41 -32.37
CA ARG A 856 11.93 12.02 -32.39
C ARG A 856 12.35 11.64 -33.80
N GLU A 857 13.50 12.13 -34.24
CA GLU A 857 14.12 11.66 -35.49
C GLU A 857 15.08 10.51 -35.18
N ILE A 858 14.68 9.29 -35.52
CA ILE A 858 15.48 8.07 -35.34
C ILE A 858 15.69 7.44 -36.71
N GLU A 859 16.96 7.29 -37.11
CA GLU A 859 17.35 6.74 -38.42
C GLU A 859 16.70 7.45 -39.63
N GLY A 860 16.42 8.75 -39.52
CA GLY A 860 15.78 9.54 -40.58
C GLY A 860 14.27 9.32 -40.71
N HIS A 861 13.65 8.68 -39.72
CA HIS A 861 12.21 8.48 -39.63
C HIS A 861 11.65 9.24 -38.42
N ARG A 862 10.53 9.94 -38.63
CA ARG A 862 9.78 10.59 -37.55
C ARG A 862 9.08 9.52 -36.71
N ARG A 863 9.40 9.47 -35.44
CA ARG A 863 8.81 8.62 -34.40
C ARG A 863 8.25 9.49 -33.29
N TRP A 864 7.43 8.94 -32.41
CA TRP A 864 6.75 9.67 -31.35
C TRP A 864 7.02 9.06 -29.98
N GLU A 865 7.18 9.93 -29.00
CA GLU A 865 7.37 9.62 -27.58
C GLU A 865 6.33 10.40 -26.77
N ALA A 866 5.81 9.85 -25.67
CA ALA A 866 4.78 10.51 -24.85
C ALA A 866 5.29 10.89 -23.47
N HIS A 867 4.85 12.05 -22.98
CA HIS A 867 5.14 12.61 -21.66
C HIS A 867 3.88 13.25 -21.09
N LEU A 868 3.46 12.88 -19.87
CA LEU A 868 2.27 13.48 -19.27
C LEU A 868 2.53 14.85 -18.61
N GLU A 869 3.78 15.31 -18.59
CA GLU A 869 4.18 16.63 -18.08
C GLU A 869 4.73 17.53 -19.20
N PRO A 870 3.88 18.41 -19.76
CA PRO A 870 4.30 19.38 -20.74
C PRO A 870 5.27 20.42 -20.17
N TRP A 871 6.14 20.96 -21.03
CA TRP A 871 7.12 22.00 -20.68
C TRP A 871 6.48 23.26 -20.09
N TRP A 872 5.27 23.58 -20.54
CA TRP A 872 4.59 24.82 -20.18
C TRP A 872 3.90 24.77 -18.82
N THR A 873 3.93 23.62 -18.14
CA THR A 873 3.37 23.51 -16.80
C THR A 873 4.24 24.26 -15.80
N PRO A 874 3.69 25.10 -14.90
CA PRO A 874 4.49 25.91 -13.97
C PRO A 874 5.42 25.11 -13.05
N GLN A 875 5.10 23.83 -12.83
CA GLN A 875 5.85 22.91 -11.98
C GLN A 875 6.89 22.09 -12.77
N SER A 876 6.97 22.24 -14.09
CA SER A 876 7.98 21.56 -14.90
C SER A 876 9.36 22.15 -14.64
N ASP A 877 10.38 21.29 -14.68
CA ASP A 877 11.79 21.73 -14.62
C ASP A 877 12.31 22.18 -16.02
N ARG A 878 11.44 22.24 -17.03
CA ARG A 878 11.78 22.58 -18.40
C ARG A 878 11.32 24.00 -18.74
N ASP A 879 12.22 24.79 -19.31
CA ASP A 879 11.92 26.14 -19.80
C ASP A 879 11.56 26.16 -21.30
N GLU A 880 11.71 25.03 -22.00
CA GLU A 880 11.54 24.91 -23.45
C GLU A 880 10.79 23.63 -23.85
N PRO A 881 10.08 23.65 -25.00
CA PRO A 881 9.38 22.47 -25.54
C PRO A 881 10.27 21.25 -25.73
N TYR A 882 9.65 20.06 -25.70
CA TYR A 882 10.37 18.80 -25.90
C TYR A 882 10.98 18.66 -27.31
N ALA A 883 10.32 19.24 -28.32
CA ALA A 883 10.82 19.29 -29.70
C ALA A 883 10.89 20.71 -30.25
N ASP A 884 11.80 20.95 -31.19
CA ASP A 884 11.85 22.19 -31.96
C ASP A 884 10.49 22.45 -32.63
N PRO A 885 9.93 23.67 -32.52
CA PRO A 885 8.63 23.98 -33.11
C PRO A 885 8.67 23.80 -34.63
N ASP A 886 8.01 22.75 -35.13
CA ASP A 886 7.69 22.59 -36.56
C ASP A 886 6.91 23.85 -36.99
N PRO A 887 7.21 24.54 -38.10
CA PRO A 887 6.45 25.72 -38.53
C PRO A 887 4.93 25.48 -38.63
N ASP A 888 4.47 24.23 -38.77
CA ASP A 888 3.05 23.86 -38.76
C ASP A 888 2.48 23.54 -37.35
N THR A 889 3.33 23.32 -36.33
CA THR A 889 2.95 23.14 -34.92
C THR A 889 3.64 24.14 -33.99
N GLY A 890 4.15 25.25 -34.54
CA GLY A 890 5.01 26.14 -33.81
C GLY A 890 4.24 26.92 -32.76
N ILE A 891 4.70 26.86 -31.52
CA ILE A 891 4.33 27.83 -30.50
C ILE A 891 4.81 29.16 -31.06
N LEU A 892 3.87 30.00 -31.51
CA LEU A 892 4.19 31.31 -32.02
C LEU A 892 4.98 32.02 -30.92
N TYR A 893 6.29 32.23 -31.13
CA TYR A 893 7.04 33.30 -30.49
C TYR A 893 6.49 34.63 -31.05
N ALA A 894 5.20 34.88 -30.84
CA ALA A 894 4.63 36.18 -31.02
C ALA A 894 5.40 37.11 -30.07
N GLU A 895 5.70 38.33 -30.47
CA GLU A 895 6.41 39.33 -29.65
C GLU A 895 5.57 39.81 -28.43
N PHE A 896 4.58 39.02 -27.98
CA PHE A 896 3.39 39.46 -27.24
C PHE A 896 2.88 38.60 -26.05
N PRO A 897 3.29 37.34 -25.77
CA PRO A 897 2.79 36.62 -24.60
C PRO A 897 3.38 37.19 -23.32
N ARG A 898 2.54 37.41 -22.31
CA ARG A 898 2.94 38.00 -21.01
C ARG A 898 3.51 36.96 -20.04
N ASP A 899 3.07 35.72 -20.19
CA ASP A 899 3.45 34.54 -19.40
C ASP A 899 3.31 33.26 -20.26
N VAL A 900 3.75 32.12 -19.71
CA VAL A 900 3.73 30.82 -20.40
C VAL A 900 2.31 30.37 -20.74
N ALA A 901 1.34 30.57 -19.84
CA ALA A 901 -0.06 30.24 -20.10
C ALA A 901 -0.61 31.00 -21.32
N SER A 902 -0.26 32.27 -21.44
CA SER A 902 -0.62 33.14 -22.56
C SER A 902 -0.06 32.63 -23.89
N ALA A 903 1.21 32.19 -23.89
CA ALA A 903 1.86 31.63 -25.08
C ALA A 903 1.21 30.33 -25.54
N VAL A 904 0.90 29.43 -24.59
CA VAL A 904 0.18 28.17 -24.86
C VAL A 904 -1.20 28.45 -25.45
N MET A 905 -1.96 29.37 -24.85
CA MET A 905 -3.29 29.70 -25.36
C MET A 905 -3.27 30.26 -26.78
N CYS A 906 -2.32 31.15 -27.11
CA CYS A 906 -2.13 31.62 -28.49
C CYS A 906 -1.81 30.47 -29.44
N HIS A 907 -0.90 29.57 -29.06
CA HIS A 907 -0.55 28.41 -29.86
C HIS A 907 -1.77 27.50 -30.14
N LEU A 908 -2.55 27.20 -29.11
CA LEU A 908 -3.75 26.38 -29.23
C LEU A 908 -4.80 27.05 -30.12
N ILE A 909 -5.04 28.35 -29.95
CA ILE A 909 -5.97 29.13 -30.78
C ILE A 909 -5.57 29.03 -32.27
N THR A 910 -4.28 29.17 -32.58
CA THR A 910 -3.77 29.02 -33.95
C THR A 910 -3.93 27.58 -34.45
N HIS A 911 -3.59 26.58 -33.62
CA HIS A 911 -3.72 25.16 -33.98
C HIS A 911 -5.16 24.74 -34.31
N TYR A 912 -6.13 25.26 -33.54
CA TYR A 912 -7.54 24.99 -33.75
C TYR A 912 -8.21 25.90 -34.80
N ASP A 913 -7.46 26.79 -35.48
CA ASP A 913 -7.94 27.75 -36.48
C ASP A 913 -9.06 28.67 -35.94
N LEU A 914 -8.78 29.35 -34.82
CA LEU A 914 -9.71 30.21 -34.10
C LEU A 914 -9.30 31.71 -34.14
N PRO A 915 -9.14 32.34 -35.32
CA PRO A 915 -8.53 33.69 -35.45
C PRO A 915 -9.31 34.82 -34.78
N ASP A 916 -10.62 34.64 -34.58
CA ASP A 916 -11.46 35.62 -33.85
C ASP A 916 -11.03 35.74 -32.38
N LEU A 917 -10.50 34.66 -31.80
CA LEU A 917 -10.02 34.60 -30.42
C LEU A 917 -8.60 35.13 -30.28
N GLU A 918 -7.77 34.96 -31.31
CA GLU A 918 -6.45 35.61 -31.38
C GLU A 918 -6.62 37.13 -31.32
N THR A 919 -7.58 37.66 -32.08
CA THR A 919 -7.89 39.10 -32.09
C THR A 919 -8.42 39.57 -30.73
N ALA A 920 -9.35 38.84 -30.11
CA ALA A 920 -9.90 39.18 -28.79
C ALA A 920 -8.86 39.10 -27.66
N TYR A 921 -7.96 38.11 -27.74
CA TYR A 921 -6.85 37.94 -26.80
C TYR A 921 -5.84 39.09 -26.90
N LEU A 922 -5.48 39.49 -28.14
CA LEU A 922 -4.63 40.64 -28.41
C LEU A 922 -5.25 41.98 -27.96
N GLU A 923 -6.59 42.08 -27.96
CA GLU A 923 -7.33 43.30 -27.60
C GLU A 923 -7.59 43.47 -26.09
N GLY A 924 -7.22 42.50 -25.24
CA GLY A 924 -7.09 42.72 -23.79
C GLY A 924 -7.76 41.74 -22.82
N ILE A 925 -8.13 40.53 -23.27
CA ILE A 925 -8.61 39.47 -22.38
C ILE A 925 -7.51 39.07 -21.37
N GLN A 926 -7.84 38.98 -20.07
CA GLN A 926 -6.94 38.46 -19.04
C GLN A 926 -7.18 36.98 -18.77
N PRO A 927 -6.12 36.15 -18.60
CA PRO A 927 -6.27 34.78 -18.15
C PRO A 927 -6.95 34.72 -16.77
N GLY A 928 -8.19 34.21 -16.72
CA GLY A 928 -8.96 34.08 -15.48
C GLY A 928 -10.48 34.09 -15.71
N ASP A 929 -11.01 35.22 -16.20
CA ASP A 929 -12.48 35.44 -16.28
C ASP A 929 -13.08 35.06 -17.65
N ASP A 930 -12.34 35.20 -18.75
CA ASP A 930 -12.83 34.94 -20.12
C ASP A 930 -12.37 33.59 -20.71
N ILE A 931 -11.45 32.87 -20.06
CA ILE A 931 -11.00 31.54 -20.51
C ILE A 931 -12.14 30.52 -20.37
N LYS A 932 -13.00 30.64 -19.34
CA LYS A 932 -14.15 29.74 -19.23
C LYS A 932 -15.12 29.92 -20.39
N ALA A 933 -15.46 31.17 -20.75
CA ALA A 933 -16.32 31.47 -21.89
C ALA A 933 -15.72 30.95 -23.21
N LEU A 934 -14.40 31.11 -23.39
CA LEU A 934 -13.64 30.57 -24.51
C LEU A 934 -13.77 29.03 -24.63
N PHE A 935 -13.67 28.32 -23.51
CA PHE A 935 -13.75 26.85 -23.48
C PHE A 935 -15.19 26.37 -23.65
N ASP A 936 -16.16 27.08 -23.09
CA ASP A 936 -17.59 26.78 -23.21
C ASP A 936 -18.09 26.97 -24.66
N ASP A 937 -17.52 27.93 -25.41
CA ASP A 937 -17.87 28.20 -26.82
C ASP A 937 -17.17 27.25 -27.82
N HIS A 938 -16.16 26.49 -27.39
CA HIS A 938 -15.36 25.61 -28.26
C HIS A 938 -15.15 24.20 -27.70
N ASP A 939 -16.02 23.26 -28.12
CA ASP A 939 -16.01 21.84 -27.71
C ASP A 939 -14.64 21.14 -27.77
N ARG A 940 -13.76 21.49 -28.73
CA ARG A 940 -12.43 20.88 -28.84
C ARG A 940 -11.47 21.35 -27.74
N LEU A 941 -11.55 22.61 -27.31
CA LEU A 941 -10.78 23.15 -26.20
C LEU A 941 -11.35 22.71 -24.85
N ARG A 942 -12.68 22.62 -24.77
CA ARG A 942 -13.42 22.22 -23.56
C ARG A 942 -12.92 20.92 -22.92
N ARG A 943 -12.57 19.93 -23.75
CA ARG A 943 -12.04 18.61 -23.32
C ARG A 943 -10.72 18.69 -22.57
N TRP A 944 -9.94 19.75 -22.79
CA TRP A 944 -8.64 19.96 -22.16
C TRP A 944 -8.71 20.84 -20.91
N ARG A 945 -9.93 21.27 -20.53
CA ARG A 945 -10.17 22.05 -19.32
C ARG A 945 -9.60 21.42 -18.05
N PRO A 946 -9.76 20.10 -17.78
CA PRO A 946 -9.18 19.49 -16.58
C PRO A 946 -7.66 19.53 -16.60
N PHE A 947 -7.09 19.30 -17.79
CA PHE A 947 -5.65 19.27 -17.99
C PHE A 947 -4.99 20.61 -17.68
N LEU A 948 -5.58 21.72 -18.16
CA LEU A 948 -5.11 23.07 -17.87
C LEU A 948 -5.38 23.50 -16.43
N TRP A 949 -6.54 23.14 -15.89
CA TRP A 949 -6.89 23.48 -14.51
C TRP A 949 -5.88 22.88 -13.52
N GLY A 950 -5.57 21.59 -13.65
CA GLY A 950 -4.59 20.92 -12.80
C GLY A 950 -3.20 21.58 -12.86
N ALA A 951 -2.81 22.13 -14.02
CA ALA A 951 -1.54 22.82 -14.20
C ALA A 951 -1.50 24.22 -13.56
N PHE A 952 -2.53 25.05 -13.79
CA PHE A 952 -2.48 26.50 -13.50
C PHE A 952 -3.32 26.95 -12.30
N ALA A 953 -4.18 26.10 -11.73
CA ALA A 953 -4.95 26.51 -10.55
C ALA A 953 -4.04 26.78 -9.35
N ASP A 954 -4.24 27.91 -8.67
CA ASP A 954 -3.58 28.21 -7.38
C ASP A 954 -3.95 27.14 -6.33
N SER A 955 -3.11 26.91 -5.32
CA SER A 955 -3.35 25.86 -4.30
C SER A 955 -4.73 26.00 -3.61
N ASP A 956 -5.14 27.22 -3.24
CA ASP A 956 -6.49 27.51 -2.72
C ASP A 956 -7.64 27.10 -3.67
N LYS A 957 -7.40 27.16 -4.99
CA LYS A 957 -8.39 26.79 -6.02
C LYS A 957 -8.36 25.30 -6.33
N LEU A 958 -7.25 24.60 -6.06
CA LEU A 958 -7.21 23.14 -6.12
C LEU A 958 -8.07 22.53 -5.03
N GLU A 959 -8.05 23.10 -3.83
CA GLU A 959 -8.92 22.68 -2.72
C GLU A 959 -10.39 22.99 -3.03
N ARG A 960 -10.71 24.27 -3.27
CA ARG A 960 -12.13 24.69 -3.36
C ARG A 960 -12.80 24.46 -4.72
N GLY A 961 -12.02 24.18 -5.77
CA GLY A 961 -12.52 24.11 -7.14
C GLY A 961 -12.95 25.46 -7.74
N PRO A 962 -13.54 25.45 -8.95
CA PRO A 962 -14.02 26.66 -9.63
C PRO A 962 -15.25 27.29 -8.94
N SER A 963 -15.45 28.60 -9.13
CA SER A 963 -16.60 29.30 -8.56
C SER A 963 -17.93 28.66 -9.01
N GLY A 964 -18.74 28.21 -8.05
CA GLY A 964 -20.04 27.56 -8.28
C GLY A 964 -20.06 26.03 -8.08
N THR A 965 -18.92 25.37 -7.83
CA THR A 965 -18.88 23.98 -7.36
C THR A 965 -18.89 23.97 -5.82
N ALA A 966 -20.07 24.22 -5.24
CA ALA A 966 -20.24 24.48 -3.81
C ALA A 966 -20.53 23.20 -3.01
N ALA A 967 -19.59 22.25 -2.96
CA ALA A 967 -19.63 21.20 -1.94
C ALA A 967 -18.43 21.40 -1.01
N SER A 968 -18.67 21.49 0.30
CA SER A 968 -17.59 21.51 1.30
C SER A 968 -16.82 20.18 1.22
N ASP A 969 -15.49 20.22 1.23
CA ASP A 969 -14.68 18.99 1.13
C ASP A 969 -14.85 18.06 2.34
N SER A 970 -15.28 18.62 3.47
CA SER A 970 -15.61 17.91 4.69
C SER A 970 -16.61 18.68 5.53
N THR A 971 -17.60 17.97 6.06
CA THR A 971 -18.47 18.42 7.15
C THR A 971 -18.55 17.35 8.24
N VAL A 972 -18.99 17.72 9.44
CA VAL A 972 -19.15 16.80 10.56
C VAL A 972 -20.54 17.00 11.14
N VAL A 973 -21.41 16.00 10.96
CA VAL A 973 -22.74 15.99 11.59
C VAL A 973 -22.58 15.60 13.05
N ARG A 974 -23.15 16.41 13.96
CA ARG A 974 -23.05 16.22 15.42
C ARG A 974 -24.41 15.92 16.02
N LEU A 975 -24.60 14.70 16.53
CA LEU A 975 -25.81 14.31 17.26
C LEU A 975 -25.54 14.28 18.76
N GLY A 976 -26.46 14.80 19.58
CA GLY A 976 -26.36 14.74 21.05
C GLY A 976 -25.85 16.02 21.74
N GLN A 977 -25.56 17.10 21.01
CA GLN A 977 -25.31 18.41 21.63
C GLN A 977 -26.63 19.08 22.03
N SER A 978 -26.75 19.49 23.30
CA SER A 978 -27.82 20.41 23.69
C SER A 978 -27.61 21.72 22.93
N PRO A 979 -28.65 22.28 22.27
CA PRO A 979 -28.52 23.59 21.65
C PRO A 979 -28.08 24.58 22.73
N GLY A 980 -26.97 25.27 22.50
CA GLY A 980 -26.51 26.33 23.38
C GLY A 980 -27.57 27.42 23.51
N PRO A 981 -27.49 28.29 24.53
CA PRO A 981 -28.48 29.34 24.78
C PRO A 981 -28.68 30.30 23.59
N ASP A 982 -27.76 30.34 22.63
CA ASP A 982 -27.84 31.20 21.43
C ASP A 982 -28.67 30.58 20.29
N THR A 983 -28.75 29.25 20.18
CA THR A 983 -29.57 28.55 19.17
C THR A 983 -31.08 28.56 19.48
N ALA A 984 -31.45 28.73 20.75
CA ALA A 984 -32.86 28.88 21.13
C ALA A 984 -33.46 30.25 20.74
N GLN A 985 -32.64 31.23 20.34
CA GLN A 985 -33.13 32.54 19.86
C GLN A 985 -33.36 32.60 18.35
N SER A 986 -32.71 31.77 17.53
CA SER A 986 -32.96 31.76 16.07
C SER A 986 -34.23 30.98 15.71
N SER A 987 -34.53 29.88 16.41
CA SER A 987 -35.71 29.05 16.14
C SER A 987 -37.04 29.71 16.53
N PHE A 988 -37.03 30.76 17.35
CA PHE A 988 -38.23 31.55 17.67
C PHE A 988 -38.46 32.76 16.74
N GLN A 989 -37.50 33.12 15.88
CA GLN A 989 -37.68 34.21 14.91
C GLN A 989 -38.22 33.75 13.55
N ASP A 990 -37.98 32.49 13.12
CA ASP A 990 -38.43 32.00 11.82
C ASP A 990 -39.83 31.35 11.78
N VAL A 991 -40.49 31.17 12.94
CA VAL A 991 -41.87 30.63 13.01
C VAL A 991 -42.94 31.73 12.99
N SER A 992 -42.54 33.02 13.00
CA SER A 992 -43.50 34.14 13.02
C SER A 992 -43.74 34.84 11.67
N GLU A 993 -42.97 34.55 10.61
CA GLU A 993 -43.15 35.23 9.31
C GLU A 993 -43.73 34.38 8.16
N THR A 994 -43.89 33.06 8.32
CA THR A 994 -44.50 32.20 7.27
C THR A 994 -46.00 31.92 7.46
N ALA A 995 -46.62 32.39 8.54
CA ALA A 995 -48.06 32.17 8.81
C ALA A 995 -49.02 33.30 8.35
N THR A 996 -48.54 34.38 7.72
CA THR A 996 -49.40 35.55 7.39
C THR A 996 -49.45 35.94 5.90
N GLN A 997 -49.19 35.00 4.99
CA GLN A 997 -49.32 35.29 3.55
C GLN A 997 -49.81 34.11 2.70
N ARG A 998 -50.86 33.41 3.14
CA ARG A 998 -51.63 32.50 2.27
C ARG A 998 -53.15 32.54 2.44
N ASP A 999 -53.69 33.59 3.05
CA ASP A 999 -55.14 33.76 3.22
C ASP A 999 -55.63 35.14 2.74
N ARG A 1000 -55.54 35.38 1.44
CA ARG A 1000 -56.34 36.40 0.73
C ARG A 1000 -56.59 35.99 -0.71
N LEU A 1001 -57.67 35.22 -0.92
CA LEU A 1001 -58.66 35.40 -2.00
C LEU A 1001 -59.65 34.21 -1.95
N SER A 1002 -60.62 34.29 -1.05
CA SER A 1002 -62.01 33.83 -1.26
C SER A 1002 -62.83 34.04 0.01
N GLN A 1003 -63.38 35.24 0.19
CA GLN A 1003 -64.61 35.42 0.95
C GLN A 1003 -65.55 36.36 0.18
N PRO A 1004 -66.81 35.96 0.01
CA PRO A 1004 -67.95 36.84 0.18
C PRO A 1004 -68.42 36.76 1.65
N SER A 1005 -68.49 37.93 2.28
CA SER A 1005 -68.87 38.23 3.66
C SER A 1005 -70.23 37.65 4.13
N PRO A 1006 -70.40 37.57 5.46
CA PRO A 1006 -71.52 36.93 6.15
C PRO A 1006 -72.73 37.86 6.30
N GLY A 1007 -73.88 37.26 6.62
CA GLY A 1007 -75.00 37.97 7.22
C GLY A 1007 -75.16 37.58 8.68
N LEU A 1008 -75.28 38.63 9.52
CA LEU A 1008 -75.94 38.70 10.83
C LEU A 1008 -75.19 38.04 12.00
N ASP A 1009 -74.93 38.69 13.13
CA ASP A 1009 -75.26 40.01 13.69
C ASP A 1009 -74.13 40.39 14.68
#